data_AF-A0A6C2UP91-F1
#
_entry.id   AF-A0A6C2UP91-F1
#
_cell.length_a   1.000
_cell.length_b   1.000
_cell.length_c   1.000
_cell.angle_alpha   90.00
_cell.angle_beta   90.00
_cell.angle_gamma   90.00
#
_symmetry.space_group_name_H-M   'P 1'
#
loop_
_entity.id
_entity.type
_entity.pdbx_description
1 polymer ?
#
loop_
_entity_poly.entity_id
_entity_poly.type
_entity_poly.pdbx_seq_one_letter_code
_entity_poly.pdbx_strand_id
1 'polypeptide(L)'
;MRNKIKRKQGDRLNWLKKVTVYFVYWLATGASAELLVGWDGGVVSESATNRTGISGNLWAGNLFEVDGNVGSTDGSFGSVYNGASATASAYEVRLSVPGSTDRVSVQVMNNTGSSLQLDQLHFDYAAWWSSSPLDVHVSYAYGNLDITDATPVETVSSSSALNGNTGDYEDFDVALAGLADSVLEDGQSATFMLTALNADGATSSGAFDNIAVSGALIVPADATLSVDVSAALHPILKTAMGTGLVYSWYADSMFADGEVSHIIQDIGLGALRWPGGTVVTFYHWDDLNGQGWTDSWNPAYDTANDQAPENYMDLDEYLAVIDETGADIMLGVNMSSGIEWDRETEAIAEASNLMVSCQSKGYDVKHVYFDNENFQPGNNYNRDDDNDGEAWNATLYAQQFNLYAAAVKATFPDAKLIANARNNVTGPAFLSEMQAMLSIAGTNIDLVDLHYYWQWDNASWDLWKTQLPMKRTGSSQTYQDSVEHADAIFSSEGYPDIHPVVLEWNIGPGPWTTDADHNNFKTALMQTEMHMQLLAAGVEVGLLYALEGNGLDPAEDKNVIRNGEPNATALWMWLFSKAAGKTVVSSSVSADGIYGLALQGGDGALAVYLLNKTDSDLTVELDLDGVDVNDISEAWRFLDGGDGEGELQQISLWEMGGNNRTTLKADTLNMILFNDPNPDEPARPEISSSVVMPISDGLLAGWHTASGDPDVAAAGISGELLTGSLFDVDSSAGSTDGSFGTSLDGASTEWTAYAVRGTNGSDAVVFSVVNRSGAPVRLDAIHFDYARWWADSPKDIALVVDSGDLDGVTNGTPVQSAADLPNFGKTGDFDDFDWSLSGLPDQVLAHNEEVWFRLSASNALTAWAAGAFDNIAVSGGTASTVTDLVLVEWRAETGRKYTVMETGNLVSNDWNAAVEMDVASPGTVSVPVELDSPRFYRLDIQ
;
A
#
# COMPACT_ATOMS: atom_id res chain seq x y z
N MET A 1 15.57 31.10 -0.86
CA MET A 1 15.04 32.44 -0.48
C MET A 1 13.60 32.27 0.00
N ARG A 2 13.33 32.79 1.19
CA ARG A 2 12.09 32.65 1.98
C ARG A 2 10.88 33.30 1.28
N ASN A 3 9.70 32.70 1.42
CA ASN A 3 8.60 33.37 2.14
C ASN A 3 7.42 32.43 2.50
N LYS A 4 7.08 32.48 3.79
CA LYS A 4 5.92 31.88 4.47
C LYS A 4 4.60 32.39 3.89
N ILE A 5 3.61 31.51 3.65
CA ILE A 5 2.19 31.89 3.68
C ILE A 5 1.35 30.83 4.39
N LYS A 6 0.45 31.32 5.24
CA LYS A 6 -0.49 30.62 6.14
C LYS A 6 -1.46 29.71 5.37
N ARG A 7 -1.64 28.48 5.88
CA ARG A 7 -2.70 27.53 5.46
C ARG A 7 -4.08 28.09 5.82
N LYS A 8 -5.01 28.08 4.86
CA LYS A 8 -6.45 28.14 5.10
C LYS A 8 -7.04 26.78 4.74
N GLN A 9 -7.83 26.24 5.66
CA GLN A 9 -8.72 25.10 5.48
C GLN A 9 -9.72 25.38 4.35
N GLY A 10 -9.98 24.36 3.54
CA GLY A 10 -10.98 24.33 2.48
C GLY A 10 -10.50 23.45 1.33
N ASP A 11 -11.25 22.38 1.07
CA ASP A 11 -11.18 21.47 -0.09
C ASP A 11 -10.27 20.24 0.05
N ARG A 12 -10.81 19.21 0.73
CA ARG A 12 -10.45 17.79 0.57
C ARG A 12 -11.75 17.00 0.44
N LEU A 13 -11.88 16.24 -0.64
CA LEU A 13 -12.56 14.93 -0.81
C LEU A 13 -12.84 14.68 -2.30
N ASN A 14 -12.21 13.64 -2.88
CA ASN A 14 -12.57 12.97 -4.15
C ASN A 14 -11.69 11.71 -4.32
N TRP A 15 -11.83 10.70 -3.46
CA TRP A 15 -11.22 9.38 -3.65
C TRP A 15 -12.38 8.39 -3.54
N LEU A 16 -13.04 7.99 -4.63
CA LEU A 16 -12.60 6.95 -5.58
C LEU A 16 -12.74 7.34 -7.08
N LYS A 17 -12.95 8.63 -7.41
CA LYS A 17 -13.01 9.11 -8.81
C LYS A 17 -11.84 10.03 -9.22
N LYS A 18 -10.92 10.35 -8.30
CA LYS A 18 -9.74 11.18 -8.57
C LYS A 18 -8.55 10.77 -7.70
N VAL A 19 -7.63 9.98 -8.25
CA VAL A 19 -6.32 9.79 -7.62
C VAL A 19 -5.53 11.10 -7.74
N THR A 20 -5.55 11.92 -6.69
CA THR A 20 -4.68 13.10 -6.60
C THR A 20 -3.42 12.74 -5.81
N VAL A 21 -2.30 12.52 -6.49
CA VAL A 21 -1.00 12.33 -5.85
C VAL A 21 -0.33 13.69 -5.63
N TYR A 22 -0.07 14.02 -4.36
CA TYR A 22 0.81 15.12 -3.97
C TYR A 22 2.02 14.52 -3.25
N PHE A 23 3.24 14.82 -3.69
CA PHE A 23 4.44 14.47 -2.93
C PHE A 23 4.65 15.47 -1.78
N VAL A 24 4.53 15.01 -0.54
CA VAL A 24 4.89 15.75 0.69
C VAL A 24 5.49 14.79 1.71
N TYR A 25 6.73 15.05 2.13
CA TYR A 25 7.31 14.46 3.34
C TYR A 25 6.67 15.11 4.58
N TRP A 26 6.09 14.32 5.47
CA TRP A 26 5.68 14.76 6.80
C TRP A 26 6.64 14.17 7.83
N LEU A 27 7.33 15.04 8.55
CA LEU A 27 7.79 14.69 9.90
C LEU A 27 6.55 14.71 10.80
N ALA A 28 6.35 13.62 11.54
CA ALA A 28 5.31 13.49 12.54
C ALA A 28 5.35 14.72 13.46
N THR A 29 4.23 15.44 13.56
CA THR A 29 4.06 16.40 14.64
C THR A 29 3.77 15.61 15.91
N GLY A 30 4.83 15.14 16.57
CA GLY A 30 4.76 14.86 18.00
C GLY A 30 4.30 16.10 18.74
N ALA A 31 3.93 15.96 20.01
CA ALA A 31 3.78 17.13 20.89
C ALA A 31 4.99 18.03 20.69
N SER A 32 4.79 19.22 20.09
CA SER A 32 5.87 20.13 19.74
C SER A 32 6.73 20.32 20.98
N ALA A 33 7.95 19.77 20.98
CA ALA A 33 8.91 20.07 22.01
C ALA A 33 8.99 21.60 22.11
N GLU A 34 8.97 22.11 23.33
CA GLU A 34 9.06 23.53 23.59
C GLU A 34 10.41 23.83 24.24
N LEU A 35 10.89 25.05 24.06
CA LEU A 35 12.10 25.52 24.71
C LEU A 35 11.88 25.50 26.23
N LEU A 36 12.58 24.62 26.93
CA LEU A 36 12.42 24.45 28.38
C LEU A 36 13.25 25.48 29.14
N VAL A 37 14.51 25.64 28.74
CA VAL A 37 15.47 26.56 29.35
C VAL A 37 16.57 26.92 28.36
N GLY A 38 17.01 28.19 28.34
CA GLY A 38 18.08 28.67 27.44
C GLY A 38 18.93 29.80 28.01
N TRP A 39 20.15 29.94 27.48
CA TRP A 39 21.18 30.91 27.86
C TRP A 39 21.78 31.57 26.60
N ASP A 40 21.73 32.90 26.52
CA ASP A 40 22.10 33.69 25.34
C ASP A 40 23.26 34.69 25.63
N GLY A 41 24.16 34.28 26.54
CA GLY A 41 25.34 35.03 26.97
C GLY A 41 25.30 35.55 28.42
N GLY A 42 26.38 36.22 28.86
CA GLY A 42 26.53 36.84 30.18
C GLY A 42 27.46 36.13 31.17
N VAL A 43 28.01 36.87 32.14
CA VAL A 43 29.00 36.38 33.15
C VAL A 43 28.34 35.63 34.32
N VAL A 44 27.05 35.28 34.24
CA VAL A 44 26.28 34.73 35.38
C VAL A 44 25.27 33.67 34.97
N SER A 45 25.18 32.64 35.81
CA SER A 45 24.51 31.35 35.68
C SER A 45 22.97 31.34 35.52
N GLU A 46 22.32 32.49 35.34
CA GLU A 46 20.85 32.57 35.24
C GLU A 46 20.42 32.35 33.79
N SER A 47 19.41 31.50 33.58
CA SER A 47 18.81 31.27 32.25
C SER A 47 18.15 32.53 31.72
N ALA A 48 18.42 32.88 30.48
CA ALA A 48 17.79 34.00 29.78
C ALA A 48 16.30 33.75 29.53
N THR A 49 15.93 32.48 29.33
CA THR A 49 14.56 32.03 29.20
C THR A 49 14.37 30.72 29.95
N ASN A 50 13.24 30.59 30.64
CA ASN A 50 12.83 29.34 31.26
C ASN A 50 11.30 29.21 31.28
N ARG A 51 10.84 28.00 31.01
CA ARG A 51 9.45 27.62 31.21
C ARG A 51 9.11 27.66 32.70
N THR A 52 7.89 28.04 33.05
CA THR A 52 7.39 27.98 34.44
C THR A 52 7.60 26.59 35.03
N GLY A 53 8.24 26.53 36.21
CA GLY A 53 8.55 25.26 36.89
C GLY A 53 9.79 24.55 36.37
N ILE A 54 10.46 25.06 35.33
CA ILE A 54 11.77 24.61 34.90
C ILE A 54 12.83 25.62 35.34
N SER A 55 13.93 25.11 35.85
CA SER A 55 15.13 25.90 36.12
C SER A 55 16.32 25.22 35.48
N GLY A 56 17.34 25.99 35.16
CA GLY A 56 18.60 25.41 34.74
C GLY A 56 19.76 26.21 35.29
N ASN A 57 20.93 25.58 35.26
CA ASN A 57 22.19 26.23 35.51
C ASN A 57 23.11 25.97 34.33
N LEU A 58 23.80 27.01 33.87
CA LEU A 58 24.93 26.86 32.98
C LEU A 58 26.18 27.18 33.77
N TRP A 59 27.14 26.27 33.74
CA TRP A 59 28.47 26.52 34.23
C TRP A 59 29.47 26.04 33.20
N ALA A 60 30.61 26.65 33.23
CA ALA A 60 31.59 26.45 32.21
C ALA A 60 32.90 26.20 32.95
N GLY A 61 33.42 24.98 32.79
CA GLY A 61 34.34 24.35 33.74
C GLY A 61 35.69 25.08 33.82
N ASN A 62 36.69 24.57 33.12
CA ASN A 62 37.89 25.35 32.84
C ASN A 62 37.62 26.14 31.55
N LEU A 63 36.80 27.19 31.59
CA LEU A 63 36.72 28.10 30.45
C LEU A 63 38.01 28.88 30.30
N PHE A 64 38.30 29.29 29.07
CA PHE A 64 39.25 30.35 28.81
C PHE A 64 38.70 31.69 29.34
N GLU A 65 37.54 32.14 28.82
CA GLU A 65 36.76 33.26 29.37
C GLU A 65 35.30 33.30 28.84
N VAL A 66 34.43 34.09 29.47
CA VAL A 66 33.19 34.57 28.83
C VAL A 66 33.53 35.92 28.22
N ASP A 67 33.58 36.02 26.89
CA ASP A 67 34.00 37.24 26.20
C ASP A 67 32.77 38.03 25.70
N GLY A 68 32.58 39.22 26.25
CA GLY A 68 31.51 40.15 25.86
C GLY A 68 31.72 40.84 24.51
N ASN A 69 32.72 40.43 23.73
CA ASN A 69 32.98 40.93 22.37
C ASN A 69 32.81 39.84 21.30
N VAL A 70 32.42 38.61 21.67
CA VAL A 70 32.26 37.47 20.77
C VAL A 70 30.86 36.90 20.91
N GLY A 71 30.29 36.34 19.85
CA GLY A 71 28.96 35.73 19.90
C GLY A 71 28.25 35.66 18.56
N SER A 72 27.16 34.89 18.55
CA SER A 72 26.25 34.72 17.43
C SER A 72 25.39 35.98 17.26
N THR A 73 24.85 36.20 16.07
CA THR A 73 24.10 37.42 15.70
C THR A 73 22.74 37.15 15.07
N ASP A 74 22.35 35.89 14.98
CA ASP A 74 21.15 35.42 14.28
C ASP A 74 19.90 35.43 15.20
N GLY A 75 20.12 35.38 16.52
CA GLY A 75 19.10 35.50 17.56
C GLY A 75 18.28 34.22 17.77
N SER A 76 18.88 33.07 17.48
CA SER A 76 18.28 31.75 17.67
C SER A 76 19.04 30.92 18.71
N PHE A 77 18.43 29.84 19.19
CA PHE A 77 19.06 28.77 19.95
C PHE A 77 19.07 27.55 19.02
N GLY A 78 20.20 27.29 18.37
CA GLY A 78 20.27 26.31 17.28
C GLY A 78 19.25 26.63 16.16
N SER A 79 18.92 25.66 15.30
CA SER A 79 18.17 26.00 14.07
C SER A 79 16.68 26.23 14.30
N VAL A 80 16.18 25.91 15.51
CA VAL A 80 14.74 25.73 15.79
C VAL A 80 14.11 26.93 16.50
N TYR A 81 14.71 27.42 17.59
CA TYR A 81 14.04 28.34 18.51
C TYR A 81 14.58 29.76 18.37
N ASN A 82 13.70 30.71 18.08
CA ASN A 82 14.07 32.13 18.03
C ASN A 82 13.95 32.76 19.42
N GLY A 83 14.65 33.88 19.64
CA GLY A 83 14.52 34.71 20.83
C GLY A 83 15.78 34.81 21.69
N ALA A 84 16.90 34.28 21.21
CA ALA A 84 18.20 34.50 21.82
C ALA A 84 18.70 35.93 21.55
N SER A 85 19.54 36.45 22.43
CA SER A 85 20.24 37.72 22.27
C SER A 85 21.22 37.67 21.10
N ALA A 86 21.09 38.62 20.16
CA ALA A 86 22.09 38.88 19.13
C ALA A 86 23.22 39.82 19.61
N THR A 87 23.32 40.08 20.92
CA THR A 87 24.36 40.92 21.51
C THR A 87 25.58 40.06 21.80
N ALA A 88 26.76 40.49 21.38
CA ALA A 88 28.00 39.74 21.57
C ALA A 88 28.24 39.38 23.05
N SER A 89 28.09 38.09 23.37
CA SER A 89 28.61 37.47 24.57
C SER A 89 28.56 35.94 24.46
N ALA A 90 29.71 35.27 24.26
CA ALA A 90 29.77 33.82 24.14
C ALA A 90 30.82 33.16 25.04
N TYR A 91 30.73 31.84 25.16
CA TYR A 91 31.56 31.00 26.01
C TYR A 91 32.79 30.52 25.22
N GLU A 92 33.94 31.19 25.37
CA GLU A 92 35.16 30.87 24.64
C GLU A 92 35.82 29.58 25.16
N VAL A 93 36.18 28.71 24.23
CA VAL A 93 36.87 27.43 24.49
C VAL A 93 38.18 27.33 23.71
N ARG A 94 39.25 26.87 24.39
CA ARG A 94 40.61 26.83 23.84
C ARG A 94 41.41 25.61 24.34
N LEU A 95 41.88 24.77 23.41
CA LEU A 95 42.51 23.47 23.73
C LEU A 95 44.02 23.49 24.04
N SER A 96 44.64 24.67 24.03
CA SER A 96 46.10 24.79 23.88
C SER A 96 46.96 24.70 25.14
N VAL A 97 46.39 24.44 26.32
CA VAL A 97 47.20 24.06 27.48
C VAL A 97 47.26 22.53 27.49
N PRO A 98 48.43 21.89 27.34
CA PRO A 98 48.51 20.44 27.42
C PRO A 98 47.85 19.91 28.70
N GLY A 99 46.69 19.27 28.57
CA GLY A 99 45.83 18.79 29.66
C GLY A 99 44.57 19.61 29.98
N SER A 100 44.23 20.68 29.25
CA SER A 100 42.93 21.37 29.40
C SER A 100 41.85 20.75 28.52
N THR A 101 40.66 20.59 29.09
CA THR A 101 39.42 20.23 28.40
C THR A 101 38.41 21.35 28.68
N ASP A 102 38.46 22.40 27.87
CA ASP A 102 37.54 23.52 28.01
C ASP A 102 36.14 23.03 27.62
N ARG A 103 35.18 23.27 28.50
CA ARG A 103 33.85 22.65 28.43
C ARG A 103 32.77 23.56 28.96
N VAL A 104 31.60 23.49 28.34
CA VAL A 104 30.37 24.09 28.85
C VAL A 104 29.48 22.97 29.35
N SER A 105 28.86 23.16 30.50
CA SER A 105 27.92 22.23 31.09
C SER A 105 26.59 22.93 31.32
N VAL A 106 25.54 22.24 30.94
CA VAL A 106 24.17 22.73 30.99
C VAL A 106 23.35 21.76 31.82
N GLN A 107 22.74 22.27 32.87
CA GLN A 107 21.82 21.53 33.71
C GLN A 107 20.41 22.02 33.50
N VAL A 108 19.50 21.08 33.33
CA VAL A 108 18.06 21.27 33.39
C VAL A 108 17.53 20.58 34.64
N MET A 109 16.65 21.25 35.38
CA MET A 109 15.99 20.73 36.57
C MET A 109 14.47 20.92 36.44
N ASN A 110 13.75 19.82 36.66
CA ASN A 110 12.30 19.78 36.63
C ASN A 110 11.75 20.11 38.03
N ASN A 111 10.91 21.15 38.13
CA ASN A 111 10.17 21.51 39.35
C ASN A 111 8.70 21.82 39.01
N THR A 112 8.14 21.12 38.02
CA THR A 112 6.82 21.41 37.46
C THR A 112 5.68 20.70 38.20
N GLY A 113 5.99 19.72 39.05
CA GLY A 113 5.03 18.82 39.68
C GLY A 113 4.59 17.63 38.81
N SER A 114 5.13 17.49 37.60
CA SER A 114 4.90 16.37 36.66
C SER A 114 6.22 15.90 36.06
N SER A 115 6.28 14.70 35.49
CA SER A 115 7.46 14.23 34.76
C SER A 115 7.69 15.04 33.47
N LEU A 116 8.95 15.14 33.04
CA LEU A 116 9.40 15.97 31.94
C LEU A 116 10.27 15.15 30.99
N GLN A 117 9.84 14.99 29.75
CA GLN A 117 10.61 14.37 28.68
C GLN A 117 11.56 15.41 28.08
N LEU A 118 12.87 15.14 28.09
CA LEU A 118 13.87 15.94 27.38
C LEU A 118 13.93 15.48 25.91
N ASP A 119 14.05 16.42 24.98
CA ASP A 119 14.03 16.13 23.54
C ASP A 119 15.36 16.47 22.85
N GLN A 120 15.76 17.74 22.83
CA GLN A 120 16.99 18.16 22.14
C GLN A 120 17.83 19.15 22.96
N LEU A 121 19.13 19.14 22.71
CA LEU A 121 20.08 20.17 23.14
C LEU A 121 20.42 21.06 21.94
N HIS A 122 20.16 22.36 22.07
CA HIS A 122 20.38 23.37 21.05
C HIS A 122 21.58 24.23 21.43
N PHE A 123 22.42 24.59 20.47
CA PHE A 123 23.49 25.57 20.69
C PHE A 123 24.04 26.09 19.36
N ASP A 124 24.62 27.27 19.42
CA ASP A 124 25.37 27.82 18.30
C ASP A 124 26.86 27.64 18.58
N TYR A 125 27.64 27.27 17.56
CA TYR A 125 29.08 27.13 17.71
C TYR A 125 29.84 27.67 16.50
N ALA A 126 30.96 28.34 16.76
CA ALA A 126 31.89 28.77 15.72
C ALA A 126 33.33 28.44 16.08
N ALA A 127 34.02 27.79 15.15
CA ALA A 127 35.48 27.79 15.08
C ALA A 127 35.94 29.16 14.53
N TRP A 128 36.75 29.93 15.26
CA TRP A 128 37.10 31.29 14.80
C TRP A 128 38.14 31.29 13.67
N TRP A 129 39.06 30.34 13.73
CA TRP A 129 40.18 30.17 12.78
C TRP A 129 40.27 28.72 12.32
N SER A 130 40.91 28.48 11.18
CA SER A 130 41.09 27.13 10.61
C SER A 130 41.84 26.13 11.49
N SER A 131 42.53 26.60 12.53
CA SER A 131 43.23 25.78 13.52
C SER A 131 42.50 25.68 14.87
N SER A 132 41.28 26.20 14.96
CA SER A 132 40.42 26.13 16.15
C SER A 132 39.74 24.76 16.23
N PRO A 133 39.12 24.41 17.38
CA PRO A 133 38.40 23.14 17.48
C PRO A 133 37.21 23.14 16.51
N LEU A 134 37.12 22.11 15.67
CA LEU A 134 36.01 21.96 14.71
C LEU A 134 34.90 21.06 15.22
N ASP A 135 35.22 20.13 16.13
CA ASP A 135 34.27 19.14 16.61
C ASP A 135 33.76 19.52 18.01
N VAL A 136 32.48 19.29 18.25
CA VAL A 136 31.83 19.43 19.55
C VAL A 136 31.30 18.06 19.96
N HIS A 137 31.83 17.53 21.06
CA HIS A 137 31.36 16.31 21.68
C HIS A 137 30.36 16.62 22.79
N VAL A 138 29.14 16.12 22.66
CA VAL A 138 28.07 16.22 23.65
C VAL A 138 27.99 14.91 24.43
N SER A 139 27.95 15.01 25.76
CA SER A 139 27.81 13.87 26.65
C SER A 139 26.86 14.18 27.81
N TYR A 140 26.19 13.15 28.33
CA TYR A 140 25.55 13.23 29.63
C TYR A 140 26.62 13.22 30.71
N ALA A 141 26.72 14.30 31.48
CA ALA A 141 27.76 14.43 32.50
C ALA A 141 27.39 13.66 33.78
N TYR A 142 26.24 14.00 34.38
CA TYR A 142 25.68 13.40 35.59
C TYR A 142 24.28 13.95 35.88
N GLY A 143 23.55 13.34 36.81
CA GLY A 143 22.22 13.78 37.21
C GLY A 143 21.36 12.64 37.72
N ASN A 144 20.08 12.68 37.36
CA ASN A 144 19.05 11.74 37.83
C ASN A 144 18.45 10.85 36.73
N LEU A 145 18.90 11.01 35.49
CA LEU A 145 18.61 10.06 34.42
C LEU A 145 19.28 8.71 34.77
N ASP A 146 18.62 7.59 34.53
CA ASP A 146 19.12 6.23 34.77
C ASP A 146 20.14 5.79 33.68
N ILE A 147 21.15 6.63 33.48
CA ILE A 147 22.24 6.44 32.54
C ILE A 147 23.58 6.66 33.25
N THR A 148 24.62 6.00 32.75
CA THR A 148 25.95 6.12 33.36
C THR A 148 26.52 7.52 33.14
N ASP A 149 27.11 8.12 34.16
CA ASP A 149 27.85 9.38 34.03
C ASP A 149 28.89 9.32 32.89
N ALA A 150 29.07 10.45 32.20
CA ALA A 150 29.93 10.60 31.02
C ALA A 150 29.52 9.74 29.80
N THR A 151 28.25 9.33 29.68
CA THR A 151 27.73 8.66 28.48
C THR A 151 27.76 9.62 27.28
N PRO A 152 28.44 9.26 26.17
CA PRO A 152 28.41 10.03 24.92
C PRO A 152 26.98 10.13 24.36
N VAL A 153 26.59 11.32 23.89
CA VAL A 153 25.33 11.55 23.17
C VAL A 153 25.63 11.61 21.68
N GLU A 154 26.38 12.63 21.24
CA GLU A 154 26.70 12.86 19.83
C GLU A 154 27.99 13.68 19.68
N THR A 155 28.63 13.59 18.51
CA THR A 155 29.69 14.52 18.11
C THR A 155 29.27 15.22 16.83
N VAL A 156 29.18 16.56 16.85
CA VAL A 156 28.89 17.39 15.69
C VAL A 156 30.14 18.14 15.24
N SER A 157 30.23 18.49 13.96
CA SER A 157 31.40 19.15 13.37
C SER A 157 31.00 20.43 12.65
N SER A 158 31.70 21.52 12.93
CA SER A 158 31.52 22.77 12.18
C SER A 158 32.08 22.65 10.77
N SER A 159 31.32 23.10 9.79
CA SER A 159 31.64 22.99 8.37
C SER A 159 32.80 23.88 7.94
N SER A 160 33.03 25.00 8.63
CA SER A 160 34.15 25.91 8.34
C SER A 160 34.41 26.92 9.46
N ALA A 161 35.63 27.48 9.48
CA ALA A 161 35.96 28.55 10.41
C ALA A 161 35.40 29.91 9.97
N LEU A 162 34.86 30.67 10.91
CA LEU A 162 34.21 31.98 10.72
C LEU A 162 35.18 33.07 10.20
N ASN A 163 36.49 32.89 10.40
CA ASN A 163 37.54 33.92 10.18
C ASN A 163 37.28 35.22 10.97
N GLY A 164 36.78 35.07 12.19
CA GLY A 164 36.40 36.13 13.10
C GLY A 164 35.80 35.56 14.37
N ASN A 165 35.47 36.42 15.33
CA ASN A 165 34.91 36.04 16.63
C ASN A 165 33.48 36.55 16.87
N THR A 166 32.93 37.35 15.96
CA THR A 166 31.53 37.79 15.95
C THR A 166 30.92 37.51 14.58
N GLY A 167 29.75 36.89 14.52
CA GLY A 167 29.07 36.59 13.25
C GLY A 167 27.85 35.70 13.44
N ASP A 168 27.41 35.05 12.37
CA ASP A 168 26.37 34.03 12.39
C ASP A 168 27.06 32.70 12.72
N TYR A 169 26.89 32.20 13.95
CA TYR A 169 27.50 30.94 14.36
C TYR A 169 26.72 29.78 13.72
N GLU A 170 27.34 28.60 13.59
CA GLU A 170 26.65 27.46 13.00
C GLU A 170 25.72 26.83 14.04
N ASP A 171 24.48 26.55 13.62
CA ASP A 171 23.42 26.02 14.46
C ASP A 171 23.54 24.51 14.63
N PHE A 172 23.43 24.02 15.88
CA PHE A 172 23.42 22.60 16.19
C PHE A 172 22.22 22.23 17.07
N ASP A 173 21.54 21.14 16.71
CA ASP A 173 20.42 20.55 17.43
C ASP A 173 20.70 19.06 17.66
N VAL A 174 21.13 18.71 18.87
CA VAL A 174 21.53 17.34 19.25
C VAL A 174 20.37 16.61 19.90
N ALA A 175 19.95 15.49 19.31
CA ALA A 175 18.84 14.68 19.82
C ALA A 175 19.22 13.92 21.09
N LEU A 176 18.34 13.98 22.10
CA LEU A 176 18.48 13.26 23.36
C LEU A 176 17.70 11.93 23.37
N ALA A 177 16.84 11.70 22.37
CA ALA A 177 16.03 10.49 22.22
C ALA A 177 16.86 9.19 22.10
N GLY A 178 18.16 9.28 21.76
CA GLY A 178 19.07 8.12 21.73
C GLY A 178 19.59 7.67 23.10
N LEU A 179 19.24 8.36 24.18
CA LEU A 179 19.61 7.97 25.54
C LEU A 179 18.63 6.94 26.10
N ALA A 180 19.14 5.98 26.88
CA ALA A 180 18.31 4.95 27.53
C ALA A 180 17.30 5.52 28.55
N ASP A 181 17.57 6.72 29.07
CA ASP A 181 16.64 7.52 29.86
C ASP A 181 16.85 9.00 29.54
N SER A 182 15.75 9.70 29.33
CA SER A 182 15.67 11.14 29.06
C SER A 182 14.48 11.80 29.80
N VAL A 183 13.91 11.12 30.79
CA VAL A 183 12.78 11.61 31.60
C VAL A 183 13.26 12.10 32.96
N LEU A 184 12.85 13.31 33.33
CA LEU A 184 13.05 13.85 34.67
C LEU A 184 11.73 13.87 35.44
N GLU A 185 11.67 13.16 36.56
CA GLU A 185 10.61 13.31 37.56
C GLU A 185 10.66 14.68 38.25
N ASP A 186 9.59 15.05 38.95
CA ASP A 186 9.58 16.29 39.73
C ASP A 186 10.73 16.30 40.76
N GLY A 187 11.49 17.39 40.77
CA GLY A 187 12.69 17.59 41.60
C GLY A 187 13.98 17.00 41.04
N GLN A 188 13.95 16.31 39.89
CA GLN A 188 15.14 15.71 39.29
C GLN A 188 15.88 16.69 38.35
N SER A 189 17.14 16.40 38.06
CA SER A 189 17.98 17.18 37.14
C SER A 189 18.84 16.32 36.21
N ALA A 190 19.13 16.83 35.02
CA ALA A 190 20.08 16.25 34.06
C ALA A 190 21.14 17.29 33.71
N THR A 191 22.40 16.88 33.63
CA THR A 191 23.51 17.74 33.19
C THR A 191 24.13 17.19 31.91
N PHE A 192 24.20 18.01 30.87
CA PHE A 192 24.93 17.70 29.64
C PHE A 192 26.22 18.53 29.56
N MET A 193 27.22 17.99 28.89
CA MET A 193 28.55 18.59 28.74
C MET A 193 28.92 18.67 27.27
N LEU A 194 29.17 19.90 26.79
CA LEU A 194 29.69 20.22 25.48
C LEU A 194 31.20 20.42 25.57
N THR A 195 31.95 19.63 24.81
CA THR A 195 33.41 19.65 24.79
C THR A 195 33.91 19.90 23.37
N ALA A 196 34.60 21.02 23.15
CA ALA A 196 35.23 21.30 21.88
C ALA A 196 36.50 20.45 21.71
N LEU A 197 36.72 19.86 20.53
CA LEU A 197 37.79 18.90 20.22
C LEU A 197 38.55 19.27 18.93
N ASN A 198 39.72 18.65 18.75
CA ASN A 198 40.49 18.67 17.49
C ASN A 198 40.98 20.05 17.01
N ALA A 199 41.52 20.88 17.91
CA ALA A 199 42.24 22.09 17.50
C ALA A 199 43.69 21.78 17.08
N ASP A 200 44.12 22.37 15.97
CA ASP A 200 45.48 22.25 15.43
C ASP A 200 46.42 23.39 15.88
N GLY A 201 45.89 24.44 16.52
CA GLY A 201 46.62 25.65 16.91
C GLY A 201 46.76 25.84 18.42
N ALA A 202 47.98 26.07 18.90
CA ALA A 202 48.26 26.35 20.32
C ALA A 202 47.70 27.70 20.85
N THR A 203 46.89 28.41 20.06
CA THR A 203 46.23 29.65 20.49
C THR A 203 44.87 29.87 19.83
N SER A 204 44.28 28.84 19.22
CA SER A 204 43.08 28.97 18.41
C SER A 204 41.85 28.58 19.23
N SER A 205 40.84 29.44 19.21
CA SER A 205 39.65 29.34 20.05
C SER A 205 38.40 29.17 19.18
N GLY A 206 37.41 28.48 19.75
CA GLY A 206 36.02 28.55 19.30
C GLY A 206 35.15 29.11 20.41
N ALA A 207 33.86 29.25 20.17
CA ALA A 207 32.93 29.62 21.23
C ALA A 207 31.56 28.98 21.03
N PHE A 208 30.96 28.62 22.16
CA PHE A 208 29.54 28.26 22.24
C PHE A 208 28.73 29.52 22.53
N ASP A 209 27.59 29.67 21.87
CA ASP A 209 26.59 30.69 22.18
C ASP A 209 25.19 30.08 22.16
N ASN A 210 24.20 30.83 22.65
CA ASN A 210 22.78 30.50 22.57
C ASN A 210 22.46 29.02 22.84
N ILE A 211 22.84 28.54 24.03
CA ILE A 211 22.63 27.15 24.44
C ILE A 211 21.24 26.99 25.03
N ALA A 212 20.51 25.92 24.69
CA ALA A 212 19.21 25.62 25.28
C ALA A 212 18.89 24.12 25.31
N VAL A 213 17.90 23.76 26.14
CA VAL A 213 17.31 22.42 26.18
C VAL A 213 15.82 22.53 25.86
N SER A 214 15.33 21.66 24.99
CA SER A 214 13.90 21.52 24.67
C SER A 214 13.33 20.20 25.17
N GLY A 215 12.00 20.12 25.22
CA GLY A 215 11.28 18.93 25.65
C GLY A 215 9.81 19.23 25.93
N ALA A 216 9.13 18.31 26.62
CA ALA A 216 7.70 18.42 26.90
C ALA A 216 7.34 17.82 28.26
N LEU A 217 6.32 18.41 28.91
CA LEU A 217 5.72 17.79 30.09
C LEU A 217 5.03 16.48 29.70
N ILE A 218 5.25 15.44 30.51
CA ILE A 218 4.51 14.19 30.40
C ILE A 218 3.13 14.42 31.02
N VAL A 219 2.13 14.58 30.17
CA VAL A 219 0.72 14.63 30.57
C VAL A 219 0.21 13.20 30.66
N PRO A 220 -0.48 12.75 31.73
CA PRO A 220 -1.05 11.41 31.76
C PRO A 220 -1.96 11.15 30.56
N ALA A 221 -1.89 9.95 29.99
CA ALA A 221 -2.87 9.52 28.99
C ALA A 221 -4.27 9.41 29.65
N ASP A 222 -5.31 9.61 28.85
CA ASP A 222 -6.70 9.45 29.30
C ASP A 222 -7.07 7.97 29.52
N ALA A 223 -6.41 7.06 28.77
CA ALA A 223 -6.52 5.62 28.94
C ALA A 223 -5.20 4.89 28.62
N THR A 224 -5.12 3.64 29.02
CA THR A 224 -4.04 2.71 28.67
C THR A 224 -4.64 1.49 27.98
N LEU A 225 -4.09 1.11 26.83
CA LEU A 225 -4.22 -0.23 26.27
C LEU A 225 -3.08 -1.09 26.81
N SER A 226 -3.39 -2.15 27.54
CA SER A 226 -2.41 -3.16 27.94
C SER A 226 -2.56 -4.40 27.06
N VAL A 227 -1.44 -4.88 26.51
CA VAL A 227 -1.34 -6.08 25.66
C VAL A 227 -0.35 -7.05 26.29
N ASP A 228 -0.72 -8.32 26.38
CA ASP A 228 0.17 -9.41 26.80
C ASP A 228 0.28 -10.43 25.66
N VAL A 229 1.37 -10.33 24.88
CA VAL A 229 1.61 -11.22 23.74
C VAL A 229 1.97 -12.64 24.15
N SER A 230 2.29 -12.89 25.43
CA SER A 230 2.53 -14.24 25.94
C SER A 230 1.22 -15.01 26.19
N ALA A 231 0.10 -14.30 26.29
CA ALA A 231 -1.24 -14.85 26.49
C ALA A 231 -2.01 -14.98 25.16
N ALA A 232 -1.52 -15.82 24.26
CA ALA A 232 -2.19 -16.16 23.00
C ALA A 232 -3.52 -16.89 23.23
N LEU A 233 -4.55 -16.53 22.46
CA LEU A 233 -5.91 -17.08 22.56
C LEU A 233 -6.23 -18.00 21.37
N HIS A 234 -6.40 -17.45 20.17
CA HIS A 234 -6.76 -18.22 18.96
C HIS A 234 -6.29 -17.51 17.67
N PRO A 235 -6.06 -18.26 16.58
CA PRO A 235 -5.69 -17.68 15.30
C PRO A 235 -6.91 -17.09 14.56
N ILE A 236 -6.68 -16.03 13.80
CA ILE A 236 -7.67 -15.48 12.86
C ILE A 236 -7.43 -16.04 11.47
N LEU A 237 -8.41 -16.80 10.97
CA LEU A 237 -8.41 -17.28 9.60
C LEU A 237 -8.90 -16.17 8.67
N LYS A 238 -8.46 -16.18 7.40
CA LYS A 238 -8.97 -15.23 6.38
C LYS A 238 -10.50 -15.30 6.25
N THR A 239 -11.08 -16.48 6.48
CA THR A 239 -12.52 -16.75 6.39
C THR A 239 -13.33 -16.09 7.51
N ALA A 240 -12.70 -15.60 8.58
CA ALA A 240 -13.35 -14.82 9.62
C ALA A 240 -13.87 -13.46 9.11
N MET A 241 -13.44 -13.05 7.91
CA MET A 241 -13.93 -11.89 7.18
C MET A 241 -14.31 -12.30 5.75
N GLY A 242 -15.61 -12.50 5.51
CA GLY A 242 -16.14 -12.77 4.18
C GLY A 242 -17.52 -12.15 3.98
N THR A 243 -18.18 -12.52 2.89
CA THR A 243 -19.53 -12.04 2.58
C THR A 243 -20.39 -13.08 1.85
N GLY A 244 -21.69 -12.82 1.74
CA GLY A 244 -22.65 -13.64 1.02
C GLY A 244 -23.01 -13.08 -0.36
N LEU A 245 -23.15 -13.99 -1.33
CA LEU A 245 -23.61 -13.75 -2.68
C LEU A 245 -24.97 -14.46 -2.89
N VAL A 246 -26.04 -13.68 -2.89
CA VAL A 246 -27.37 -14.10 -3.36
C VAL A 246 -27.40 -14.17 -4.89
N TYR A 247 -27.32 -15.37 -5.46
CA TYR A 247 -27.11 -15.58 -6.90
C TYR A 247 -28.04 -14.74 -7.80
N SER A 248 -29.33 -14.62 -7.42
CA SER A 248 -30.36 -13.89 -8.17
C SER A 248 -30.24 -12.36 -8.10
N TRP A 249 -29.27 -11.80 -7.37
CA TRP A 249 -29.01 -10.36 -7.30
C TRP A 249 -27.89 -9.90 -8.21
N TYR A 250 -27.06 -10.82 -8.71
CA TYR A 250 -25.81 -10.49 -9.40
C TYR A 250 -25.91 -10.88 -10.87
N ALA A 251 -26.04 -9.89 -11.76
CA ALA A 251 -25.95 -10.12 -13.20
C ALA A 251 -24.49 -10.22 -13.67
N ASP A 252 -24.20 -10.94 -14.74
CA ASP A 252 -22.84 -11.13 -15.28
C ASP A 252 -22.14 -9.79 -15.52
N SER A 253 -22.91 -8.78 -15.97
CA SER A 253 -22.39 -7.44 -16.25
C SER A 253 -21.74 -6.75 -15.05
N MET A 254 -22.05 -7.19 -13.82
CA MET A 254 -21.47 -6.64 -12.61
C MET A 254 -20.02 -7.09 -12.38
N PHE A 255 -19.64 -8.26 -12.92
CA PHE A 255 -18.29 -8.82 -12.77
C PHE A 255 -17.50 -8.80 -14.09
N ALA A 256 -18.13 -8.36 -15.19
CA ALA A 256 -17.58 -8.47 -16.54
C ALA A 256 -16.27 -7.69 -16.77
N ASP A 257 -16.00 -6.64 -15.99
CA ASP A 257 -14.79 -5.83 -16.08
C ASP A 257 -13.75 -6.09 -14.99
N GLY A 258 -14.05 -7.00 -14.04
CA GLY A 258 -13.18 -7.35 -12.92
C GLY A 258 -13.15 -6.34 -11.76
N GLU A 259 -13.85 -5.19 -11.83
CA GLU A 259 -13.76 -4.14 -10.81
C GLU A 259 -14.24 -4.62 -9.44
N VAL A 260 -15.38 -5.32 -9.40
CA VAL A 260 -15.92 -5.91 -8.16
C VAL A 260 -14.97 -6.97 -7.57
N SER A 261 -14.35 -7.79 -8.41
CA SER A 261 -13.37 -8.79 -7.96
C SER A 261 -12.13 -8.12 -7.36
N HIS A 262 -11.64 -7.04 -7.96
CA HIS A 262 -10.54 -6.26 -7.39
C HIS A 262 -10.91 -5.63 -6.04
N ILE A 263 -12.12 -5.10 -5.88
CA ILE A 263 -12.59 -4.60 -4.57
C ILE A 263 -12.58 -5.72 -3.53
N ILE A 264 -13.10 -6.90 -3.86
CA ILE A 264 -13.12 -8.09 -2.98
C ILE A 264 -11.70 -8.47 -2.55
N GLN A 265 -10.74 -8.46 -3.49
CA GLN A 265 -9.34 -8.75 -3.23
C GLN A 265 -8.69 -7.69 -2.34
N ASP A 266 -8.87 -6.41 -2.65
CA ASP A 266 -8.24 -5.28 -1.96
C ASP A 266 -8.68 -5.19 -0.50
N ILE A 267 -9.97 -5.39 -0.22
CA ILE A 267 -10.48 -5.40 1.16
C ILE A 267 -10.23 -6.74 1.87
N GLY A 268 -9.61 -7.70 1.19
CA GLY A 268 -9.15 -8.96 1.76
C GLY A 268 -10.25 -9.92 2.19
N LEU A 269 -11.37 -10.01 1.45
CA LEU A 269 -12.42 -10.99 1.78
C LEU A 269 -11.88 -12.41 1.61
N GLY A 270 -11.86 -13.19 2.71
CA GLY A 270 -11.28 -14.52 2.71
C GLY A 270 -12.25 -15.63 2.31
N ALA A 271 -13.56 -15.38 2.25
CA ALA A 271 -14.57 -16.35 1.80
C ALA A 271 -15.78 -15.66 1.14
N LEU A 272 -16.35 -16.33 0.13
CA LEU A 272 -17.59 -15.93 -0.54
C LEU A 272 -18.61 -17.06 -0.46
N ARG A 273 -19.72 -16.84 0.23
CA ARG A 273 -20.82 -17.80 0.37
C ARG A 273 -21.82 -17.68 -0.76
N TRP A 274 -22.05 -18.77 -1.49
CA TRP A 274 -22.98 -18.86 -2.62
C TRP A 274 -23.83 -20.13 -2.47
N PRO A 275 -25.12 -20.16 -2.88
CA PRO A 275 -25.87 -19.18 -3.67
C PRO A 275 -26.59 -18.10 -2.85
N GLY A 276 -26.33 -18.03 -1.55
CA GLY A 276 -26.91 -17.02 -0.65
C GLY A 276 -27.74 -17.63 0.46
N GLY A 277 -28.41 -16.76 1.23
CA GLY A 277 -29.22 -17.08 2.41
C GLY A 277 -30.43 -17.98 2.11
N THR A 278 -31.64 -17.47 2.36
CA THR A 278 -32.91 -18.19 2.12
C THR A 278 -33.01 -18.82 0.72
N VAL A 279 -32.36 -18.24 -0.28
CA VAL A 279 -32.45 -18.68 -1.68
C VAL A 279 -31.90 -20.09 -1.92
N VAL A 280 -30.99 -20.57 -1.06
CA VAL A 280 -30.48 -21.95 -1.13
C VAL A 280 -31.57 -23.00 -0.94
N THR A 281 -32.69 -22.64 -0.32
CA THR A 281 -33.85 -23.50 -0.04
C THR A 281 -34.73 -23.73 -1.30
N PHE A 282 -34.46 -23.00 -2.39
CA PHE A 282 -35.27 -22.98 -3.62
C PHE A 282 -34.46 -23.24 -4.91
N TYR A 283 -33.15 -22.99 -4.88
CA TYR A 283 -32.34 -23.04 -6.09
C TYR A 283 -32.02 -24.48 -6.53
N HIS A 284 -31.79 -24.64 -7.83
CA HIS A 284 -31.27 -25.85 -8.44
C HIS A 284 -30.06 -25.51 -9.30
N TRP A 285 -28.86 -25.93 -8.89
CA TRP A 285 -27.61 -25.37 -9.42
C TRP A 285 -27.37 -25.70 -10.90
N ASP A 286 -27.92 -26.81 -11.39
CA ASP A 286 -27.86 -27.26 -12.78
C ASP A 286 -29.10 -26.91 -13.62
N ASP A 287 -30.07 -26.19 -13.01
CA ASP A 287 -31.30 -25.69 -13.63
C ASP A 287 -31.70 -24.33 -13.02
N LEU A 288 -30.74 -23.41 -12.95
CA LEU A 288 -30.96 -22.05 -12.43
C LEU A 288 -31.92 -21.27 -13.35
N ASN A 289 -32.80 -20.47 -12.73
CA ASN A 289 -33.87 -19.72 -13.42
C ASN A 289 -33.89 -18.22 -13.06
N GLY A 290 -32.95 -17.75 -12.26
CA GLY A 290 -32.89 -16.38 -11.74
C GLY A 290 -33.96 -16.01 -10.70
N GLN A 291 -34.75 -16.97 -10.21
CA GLN A 291 -35.83 -16.73 -9.22
C GLN A 291 -35.42 -17.17 -7.81
N GLY A 292 -34.84 -16.27 -7.01
CA GLY A 292 -34.27 -16.63 -5.70
C GLY A 292 -35.24 -17.16 -4.63
N TRP A 293 -36.54 -16.86 -4.69
CA TRP A 293 -37.54 -17.29 -3.68
C TRP A 293 -38.68 -18.11 -4.28
N THR A 294 -38.46 -18.70 -5.46
CA THR A 294 -39.45 -19.57 -6.10
C THR A 294 -38.79 -20.87 -6.53
N ASP A 295 -39.33 -21.98 -6.04
CA ASP A 295 -38.82 -23.32 -6.33
C ASP A 295 -39.34 -23.81 -7.69
N SER A 296 -38.44 -24.16 -8.62
CA SER A 296 -38.81 -24.71 -9.94
C SER A 296 -39.29 -26.16 -9.89
N TRP A 297 -39.01 -26.89 -8.80
CA TRP A 297 -39.56 -28.22 -8.56
C TRP A 297 -41.03 -28.21 -8.14
N ASN A 298 -41.56 -27.04 -7.76
CA ASN A 298 -42.99 -26.86 -7.58
C ASN A 298 -43.72 -27.20 -8.88
N PRO A 299 -44.63 -28.21 -8.91
CA PRO A 299 -45.36 -28.56 -10.12
C PRO A 299 -46.23 -27.44 -10.70
N ALA A 300 -46.49 -26.39 -9.92
CA ALA A 300 -47.21 -25.19 -10.33
C ALA A 300 -46.28 -24.02 -10.75
N TYR A 301 -44.97 -24.22 -10.78
CA TYR A 301 -44.01 -23.22 -11.24
C TYR A 301 -44.31 -22.77 -12.67
N ASP A 302 -44.33 -21.46 -12.90
CA ASP A 302 -44.52 -20.88 -14.21
C ASP A 302 -43.17 -20.44 -14.79
N THR A 303 -42.66 -21.23 -15.73
CA THR A 303 -41.39 -20.98 -16.43
C THR A 303 -41.42 -19.70 -17.27
N ALA A 304 -42.57 -19.06 -17.45
CA ALA A 304 -42.62 -17.72 -18.05
C ALA A 304 -41.94 -16.64 -17.17
N ASN A 305 -41.68 -16.94 -15.89
CA ASN A 305 -40.95 -16.06 -14.98
C ASN A 305 -39.44 -16.25 -15.02
N ASP A 306 -38.92 -17.24 -15.76
CA ASP A 306 -37.48 -17.47 -15.86
C ASP A 306 -36.78 -16.21 -16.39
N GLN A 307 -35.71 -15.81 -15.71
CA GLN A 307 -34.87 -14.71 -16.19
C GLN A 307 -33.89 -15.23 -17.24
N ALA A 308 -33.43 -14.35 -18.12
CA ALA A 308 -32.34 -14.72 -19.02
C ALA A 308 -31.05 -14.94 -18.20
N PRO A 309 -30.21 -15.94 -18.56
CA PRO A 309 -29.02 -16.32 -17.79
C PRO A 309 -28.15 -15.13 -17.40
N GLU A 310 -27.96 -14.16 -18.30
CA GLU A 310 -27.11 -12.99 -18.08
C GLU A 310 -27.57 -12.02 -16.95
N ASN A 311 -28.68 -12.32 -16.26
CA ASN A 311 -29.23 -11.51 -15.18
C ASN A 311 -29.02 -12.12 -13.79
N TYR A 312 -28.37 -13.27 -13.66
CA TYR A 312 -28.08 -13.91 -12.39
C TYR A 312 -26.79 -14.72 -12.44
N MET A 313 -26.13 -14.85 -11.30
CA MET A 313 -24.85 -15.53 -11.20
C MET A 313 -25.04 -17.04 -11.15
N ASP A 314 -24.39 -17.77 -12.05
CA ASP A 314 -24.31 -19.22 -12.03
C ASP A 314 -23.06 -19.75 -11.30
N LEU A 315 -22.90 -21.08 -11.28
CA LEU A 315 -21.76 -21.73 -10.63
C LEU A 315 -20.43 -21.41 -11.33
N ASP A 316 -20.41 -21.30 -12.65
CA ASP A 316 -19.19 -21.04 -13.42
C ASP A 316 -18.69 -19.61 -13.18
N GLU A 317 -19.60 -18.64 -13.14
CA GLU A 317 -19.29 -17.25 -12.82
C GLU A 317 -18.82 -17.10 -11.36
N TYR A 318 -19.49 -17.75 -10.41
CA TYR A 318 -19.04 -17.78 -9.02
C TYR A 318 -17.61 -18.32 -8.90
N LEU A 319 -17.31 -19.44 -9.56
CA LEU A 319 -15.98 -20.05 -9.54
C LEU A 319 -14.92 -19.17 -10.23
N ALA A 320 -15.30 -18.41 -11.27
CA ALA A 320 -14.42 -17.42 -11.88
C ALA A 320 -14.07 -16.27 -10.91
N VAL A 321 -15.05 -15.77 -10.15
CA VAL A 321 -14.80 -14.75 -9.10
C VAL A 321 -13.88 -15.32 -8.00
N ILE A 322 -14.04 -16.60 -7.64
CA ILE A 322 -13.14 -17.26 -6.69
C ILE A 322 -11.69 -17.30 -7.22
N ASP A 323 -11.48 -17.64 -8.49
CA ASP A 323 -10.14 -17.65 -9.09
C ASP A 323 -9.51 -16.26 -9.14
N GLU A 324 -10.29 -15.24 -9.44
CA GLU A 324 -9.82 -13.86 -9.53
C GLU A 324 -9.45 -13.27 -8.16
N THR A 325 -10.23 -13.59 -7.13
CA THR A 325 -10.09 -13.00 -5.80
C THR A 325 -9.19 -13.81 -4.86
N GLY A 326 -9.09 -15.13 -5.06
CA GLY A 326 -8.43 -16.04 -4.12
C GLY A 326 -9.21 -16.31 -2.82
N ALA A 327 -10.49 -15.88 -2.76
CA ALA A 327 -11.37 -16.19 -1.64
C ALA A 327 -11.65 -17.70 -1.55
N ASP A 328 -11.93 -18.21 -0.35
CA ASP A 328 -12.30 -19.62 -0.18
C ASP A 328 -13.75 -19.86 -0.62
N ILE A 329 -13.95 -21.02 -1.27
CA ILE A 329 -15.26 -21.51 -1.69
C ILE A 329 -16.10 -21.89 -0.47
N MET A 330 -17.33 -21.39 -0.43
CA MET A 330 -18.37 -21.83 0.50
C MET A 330 -19.70 -22.04 -0.25
N LEU A 331 -20.08 -23.31 -0.41
CA LEU A 331 -21.25 -23.71 -1.20
C LEU A 331 -22.44 -24.12 -0.32
N GLY A 332 -23.61 -23.64 -0.69
CA GLY A 332 -24.88 -24.11 -0.15
C GLY A 332 -25.34 -25.39 -0.82
N VAL A 333 -26.16 -26.17 -0.13
CA VAL A 333 -26.86 -27.33 -0.67
C VAL A 333 -28.34 -27.21 -0.34
N ASN A 334 -29.19 -27.30 -1.37
CA ASN A 334 -30.63 -27.33 -1.21
C ASN A 334 -31.06 -28.70 -0.64
N MET A 335 -31.68 -28.69 0.54
CA MET A 335 -32.29 -29.89 1.12
C MET A 335 -33.82 -29.81 1.07
N SER A 336 -34.38 -28.62 1.25
CA SER A 336 -35.82 -28.41 1.43
C SER A 336 -36.65 -28.81 0.23
N SER A 337 -36.22 -28.53 -1.02
CA SER A 337 -36.97 -28.94 -2.21
C SER A 337 -37.12 -30.47 -2.33
N GLY A 338 -36.16 -31.22 -1.78
CA GLY A 338 -36.20 -32.68 -1.77
C GLY A 338 -37.29 -33.24 -0.88
N ILE A 339 -37.50 -32.66 0.30
CA ILE A 339 -38.57 -33.04 1.22
C ILE A 339 -39.90 -32.54 0.68
N GLU A 340 -40.01 -31.23 0.46
CA GLU A 340 -41.26 -30.54 0.08
C GLU A 340 -41.97 -31.16 -1.14
N TRP A 341 -41.24 -31.81 -2.04
CA TRP A 341 -41.81 -32.38 -3.26
C TRP A 341 -41.69 -33.90 -3.37
N ASP A 342 -41.41 -34.63 -2.28
CA ASP A 342 -41.19 -36.08 -2.29
C ASP A 342 -40.02 -36.53 -3.22
N ARG A 343 -38.98 -35.70 -3.34
CA ARG A 343 -37.86 -35.85 -4.29
C ARG A 343 -36.48 -36.00 -3.62
N GLU A 344 -36.42 -36.47 -2.38
CA GLU A 344 -35.17 -36.61 -1.60
C GLU A 344 -34.03 -37.31 -2.34
N THR A 345 -34.32 -38.40 -3.06
CA THR A 345 -33.29 -39.15 -3.82
C THR A 345 -32.66 -38.29 -4.92
N GLU A 346 -33.47 -37.43 -5.55
CA GLU A 346 -33.03 -36.55 -6.64
C GLU A 346 -32.24 -35.38 -6.07
N ALA A 347 -32.66 -34.82 -4.93
CA ALA A 347 -31.94 -33.74 -4.25
C ALA A 347 -30.56 -34.19 -3.70
N ILE A 348 -30.46 -35.41 -3.17
CA ILE A 348 -29.16 -35.98 -2.76
C ILE A 348 -28.24 -36.19 -3.98
N ALA A 349 -28.81 -36.63 -5.12
CA ALA A 349 -28.05 -36.77 -6.36
C ALA A 349 -27.59 -35.40 -6.90
N GLU A 350 -28.44 -34.38 -6.83
CA GLU A 350 -28.12 -33.01 -7.20
C GLU A 350 -26.94 -32.46 -6.38
N ALA A 351 -26.97 -32.63 -5.06
CA ALA A 351 -25.87 -32.25 -4.17
C ALA A 351 -24.55 -32.99 -4.51
N SER A 352 -24.63 -34.31 -4.79
CA SER A 352 -23.47 -35.08 -5.23
C SER A 352 -22.91 -34.56 -6.56
N ASN A 353 -23.79 -34.20 -7.50
CA ASN A 353 -23.39 -33.72 -8.82
C ASN A 353 -22.75 -32.32 -8.75
N LEU A 354 -23.22 -31.44 -7.85
CA LEU A 354 -22.59 -30.14 -7.60
C LEU A 354 -21.11 -30.33 -7.22
N MET A 355 -20.85 -31.22 -6.26
CA MET A 355 -19.48 -31.51 -5.83
C MET A 355 -18.62 -32.09 -6.96
N VAL A 356 -19.16 -33.05 -7.73
CA VAL A 356 -18.46 -33.64 -8.88
C VAL A 356 -18.16 -32.58 -9.94
N SER A 357 -19.08 -31.65 -10.17
CA SER A 357 -18.90 -30.53 -11.10
C SER A 357 -17.70 -29.67 -10.69
N CYS A 358 -17.66 -29.22 -9.43
CA CYS A 358 -16.53 -28.45 -8.87
C CYS A 358 -15.20 -29.22 -8.98
N GLN A 359 -15.18 -30.50 -8.57
CA GLN A 359 -13.97 -31.33 -8.64
C GLN A 359 -13.49 -31.51 -10.09
N SER A 360 -14.41 -31.71 -11.04
CA SER A 360 -14.07 -31.90 -12.45
C SER A 360 -13.46 -30.66 -13.10
N LYS A 361 -13.79 -29.47 -12.57
CA LYS A 361 -13.24 -28.18 -12.97
C LYS A 361 -11.94 -27.83 -12.23
N GLY A 362 -11.50 -28.68 -11.29
CA GLY A 362 -10.22 -28.54 -10.59
C GLY A 362 -10.29 -27.81 -9.25
N TYR A 363 -11.48 -27.51 -8.74
CA TYR A 363 -11.65 -26.81 -7.47
C TYR A 363 -11.68 -27.77 -6.27
N ASP A 364 -11.20 -27.27 -5.13
CA ASP A 364 -11.26 -27.93 -3.84
C ASP A 364 -12.26 -27.22 -2.93
N VAL A 365 -13.45 -27.82 -2.74
CA VAL A 365 -14.52 -27.24 -1.93
C VAL A 365 -14.24 -27.51 -0.46
N LYS A 366 -13.88 -26.46 0.28
CA LYS A 366 -13.50 -26.57 1.70
C LYS A 366 -14.67 -26.47 2.66
N HIS A 367 -15.72 -25.70 2.34
CA HIS A 367 -16.86 -25.51 3.23
C HIS A 367 -18.18 -25.72 2.50
N VAL A 368 -19.09 -26.48 3.13
CA VAL A 368 -20.44 -26.73 2.62
C VAL A 368 -21.47 -26.52 3.71
N TYR A 369 -22.47 -25.67 3.45
CA TYR A 369 -23.60 -25.44 4.36
C TYR A 369 -24.88 -26.09 3.81
N PHE A 370 -25.65 -26.67 4.71
CA PHE A 370 -26.79 -27.52 4.37
C PHE A 370 -28.11 -26.80 4.66
N ASP A 371 -28.74 -26.27 3.62
CA ASP A 371 -29.91 -25.39 3.67
C ASP A 371 -29.68 -24.06 4.43
N ASN A 372 -30.72 -23.26 4.66
CA ASN A 372 -30.63 -22.00 5.40
C ASN A 372 -31.80 -21.80 6.38
N GLU A 373 -31.50 -21.67 7.67
CA GLU A 373 -32.46 -21.28 8.72
C GLU A 373 -33.80 -22.06 8.73
N ASN A 374 -33.80 -23.29 8.26
CA ASN A 374 -34.97 -24.17 8.10
C ASN A 374 -35.71 -24.50 9.42
N PHE A 375 -35.20 -24.07 10.57
CA PHE A 375 -35.86 -24.11 11.87
C PHE A 375 -36.87 -22.95 12.10
N GLN A 376 -36.85 -21.91 11.27
CA GLN A 376 -37.69 -20.72 11.44
C GLN A 376 -39.13 -20.94 10.95
N PRO A 377 -40.15 -20.60 11.75
CA PRO A 377 -41.53 -20.57 11.27
C PRO A 377 -41.80 -19.31 10.43
N GLY A 378 -42.44 -19.46 9.26
CA GLY A 378 -42.79 -18.36 8.36
C GLY A 378 -41.75 -18.09 7.27
N ASN A 379 -42.07 -17.17 6.34
CA ASN A 379 -41.22 -16.78 5.19
C ASN A 379 -40.69 -17.96 4.34
N ASN A 380 -41.39 -19.09 4.32
CA ASN A 380 -41.00 -20.30 3.58
C ASN A 380 -39.60 -20.85 3.93
N TYR A 381 -39.09 -20.61 5.14
CA TYR A 381 -37.83 -21.23 5.62
C TYR A 381 -38.05 -22.70 6.01
N ASN A 382 -39.07 -22.94 6.85
CA ASN A 382 -39.54 -24.27 7.19
C ASN A 382 -40.76 -24.61 6.32
N ARG A 383 -40.51 -25.14 5.13
CA ARG A 383 -41.54 -25.32 4.07
C ARG A 383 -42.48 -26.49 4.38
N ASP A 384 -43.72 -26.27 3.95
CA ASP A 384 -44.86 -27.19 3.93
C ASP A 384 -45.89 -26.55 2.97
N ASP A 385 -45.44 -26.14 1.77
CA ASP A 385 -46.23 -25.39 0.80
C ASP A 385 -47.39 -26.25 0.24
N ASP A 386 -47.21 -27.56 0.17
CA ASP A 386 -48.25 -28.51 -0.23
C ASP A 386 -49.21 -28.94 0.92
N ASN A 387 -48.89 -28.54 2.16
CA ASN A 387 -49.64 -28.79 3.41
C ASN A 387 -49.80 -30.28 3.77
N ASP A 388 -48.77 -31.09 3.51
CA ASP A 388 -48.73 -32.50 3.86
C ASP A 388 -48.18 -32.77 5.29
N GLY A 389 -47.58 -31.76 5.91
CA GLY A 389 -47.06 -31.77 7.28
C GLY A 389 -45.58 -32.15 7.42
N GLU A 390 -44.79 -32.08 6.34
CA GLU A 390 -43.36 -32.44 6.32
C GLU A 390 -42.37 -31.35 6.81
N ALA A 391 -42.86 -30.41 7.62
CA ALA A 391 -42.03 -29.36 8.21
C ALA A 391 -40.79 -29.90 8.98
N TRP A 392 -39.65 -29.26 8.76
CA TRP A 392 -38.38 -29.51 9.43
C TRP A 392 -38.50 -29.46 10.96
N ASN A 393 -37.84 -30.44 11.59
CA ASN A 393 -37.51 -30.44 13.00
C ASN A 393 -36.07 -30.94 13.18
N ALA A 394 -35.47 -30.71 14.34
CA ALA A 394 -34.07 -31.04 14.61
C ALA A 394 -33.71 -32.52 14.36
N THR A 395 -34.64 -33.46 14.60
CA THR A 395 -34.40 -34.89 14.35
C THR A 395 -34.38 -35.19 12.85
N LEU A 396 -35.38 -34.70 12.11
CA LEU A 396 -35.44 -34.88 10.65
C LEU A 396 -34.25 -34.21 9.96
N TYR A 397 -33.91 -32.98 10.35
CA TYR A 397 -32.76 -32.26 9.81
C TYR A 397 -31.46 -33.03 10.03
N ALA A 398 -31.20 -33.53 11.24
CA ALA A 398 -29.98 -34.30 11.50
C ALA A 398 -29.92 -35.63 10.73
N GLN A 399 -31.07 -36.29 10.52
CA GLN A 399 -31.13 -37.50 9.70
C GLN A 399 -30.77 -37.20 8.23
N GLN A 400 -31.35 -36.14 7.68
CA GLN A 400 -31.08 -35.71 6.31
C GLN A 400 -29.65 -35.18 6.17
N PHE A 401 -29.15 -34.42 7.14
CA PHE A 401 -27.76 -33.95 7.19
C PHE A 401 -26.78 -35.10 6.98
N ASN A 402 -26.97 -36.24 7.65
CA ASN A 402 -26.09 -37.41 7.45
C ASN A 402 -26.13 -37.99 6.02
N LEU A 403 -27.29 -37.96 5.35
CA LEU A 403 -27.43 -38.44 3.97
C LEU A 403 -26.70 -37.52 2.99
N TYR A 404 -26.89 -36.22 3.13
CA TYR A 404 -26.24 -35.22 2.29
C TYR A 404 -24.75 -35.08 2.59
N ALA A 405 -24.35 -35.19 3.87
CA ALA A 405 -22.94 -35.26 4.28
C ALA A 405 -22.22 -36.42 3.59
N ALA A 406 -22.85 -37.60 3.51
CA ALA A 406 -22.27 -38.73 2.80
C ALA A 406 -22.10 -38.47 1.28
N ALA A 407 -23.07 -37.78 0.66
CA ALA A 407 -22.97 -37.39 -0.75
C ALA A 407 -21.84 -36.38 -1.00
N VAL A 408 -21.69 -35.39 -0.13
CA VAL A 408 -20.61 -34.38 -0.22
C VAL A 408 -19.24 -35.00 0.01
N LYS A 409 -19.08 -35.75 1.12
CA LYS A 409 -17.82 -36.39 1.52
C LYS A 409 -17.36 -37.49 0.57
N ALA A 410 -18.23 -38.01 -0.31
CA ALA A 410 -17.85 -38.94 -1.36
C ALA A 410 -16.88 -38.30 -2.38
N THR A 411 -17.01 -36.99 -2.60
CA THR A 411 -16.15 -36.23 -3.52
C THR A 411 -15.09 -35.44 -2.76
N PHE A 412 -15.48 -34.74 -1.69
CA PHE A 412 -14.59 -33.91 -0.86
C PHE A 412 -14.56 -34.44 0.59
N PRO A 413 -13.76 -35.48 0.89
CA PRO A 413 -13.74 -36.10 2.22
C PRO A 413 -13.26 -35.15 3.34
N ASP A 414 -12.50 -34.11 2.98
CA ASP A 414 -11.95 -33.14 3.93
C ASP A 414 -12.80 -31.87 4.08
N ALA A 415 -13.88 -31.71 3.30
CA ALA A 415 -14.76 -30.53 3.37
C ALA A 415 -15.41 -30.40 4.75
N LYS A 416 -15.42 -29.18 5.31
CA LYS A 416 -16.08 -28.84 6.56
C LYS A 416 -17.58 -28.67 6.35
N LEU A 417 -18.37 -29.41 7.11
CA LEU A 417 -19.82 -29.49 6.97
C LEU A 417 -20.53 -28.65 8.04
N ILE A 418 -21.36 -27.71 7.58
CA ILE A 418 -21.97 -26.68 8.44
C ILE A 418 -23.48 -26.95 8.61
N ALA A 419 -23.91 -27.11 9.85
CA ALA A 419 -25.29 -27.35 10.22
C ALA A 419 -26.00 -26.07 10.68
N ASN A 420 -27.26 -25.88 10.28
CA ASN A 420 -28.11 -24.79 10.74
C ASN A 420 -28.52 -24.96 12.22
N ALA A 421 -28.54 -23.88 13.00
CA ALA A 421 -29.05 -23.88 14.36
C ALA A 421 -29.78 -22.59 14.73
N ARG A 422 -30.65 -22.65 15.75
CA ARG A 422 -31.35 -21.46 16.25
C ARG A 422 -30.38 -20.41 16.80
N ASN A 423 -30.62 -19.15 16.46
CA ASN A 423 -29.72 -18.05 16.85
C ASN A 423 -29.74 -17.67 18.34
N ASN A 424 -30.74 -18.12 19.13
CA ASN A 424 -30.81 -17.84 20.57
C ASN A 424 -30.15 -18.95 21.41
N VAL A 425 -28.82 -18.90 21.48
CA VAL A 425 -27.97 -19.95 22.09
C VAL A 425 -28.25 -20.21 23.58
N THR A 426 -28.77 -19.23 24.32
CA THR A 426 -29.16 -19.39 25.74
C THR A 426 -30.61 -19.86 25.92
N GLY A 427 -31.36 -19.96 24.83
CA GLY A 427 -32.76 -20.38 24.85
C GLY A 427 -32.90 -21.89 25.04
N PRO A 428 -33.96 -22.36 25.73
CA PRO A 428 -34.18 -23.80 25.94
C PRO A 428 -34.41 -24.57 24.62
N ALA A 429 -34.96 -23.91 23.59
CA ALA A 429 -35.17 -24.51 22.28
C ALA A 429 -33.83 -24.87 21.61
N PHE A 430 -32.86 -23.94 21.59
CA PHE A 430 -31.53 -24.17 21.04
C PHE A 430 -30.87 -25.40 21.69
N LEU A 431 -30.80 -25.43 23.03
CA LEU A 431 -30.20 -26.56 23.73
C LEU A 431 -30.87 -27.89 23.38
N SER A 432 -32.21 -27.95 23.39
CA SER A 432 -32.93 -29.19 23.09
C SER A 432 -32.76 -29.66 21.64
N GLU A 433 -32.71 -28.73 20.69
CA GLU A 433 -32.53 -29.04 19.26
C GLU A 433 -31.09 -29.46 18.97
N MET A 434 -30.10 -28.76 19.55
CA MET A 434 -28.68 -29.15 19.43
C MET A 434 -28.40 -30.52 20.05
N GLN A 435 -28.97 -30.83 21.21
CA GLN A 435 -28.85 -32.16 21.80
C GLN A 435 -29.39 -33.25 20.86
N ALA A 436 -30.54 -33.00 20.21
CA ALA A 436 -31.09 -33.92 19.23
C ALA A 436 -30.16 -34.06 18.00
N MET A 437 -29.72 -32.93 17.42
CA MET A 437 -28.85 -32.93 16.25
C MET A 437 -27.51 -33.61 16.50
N LEU A 438 -26.80 -33.22 17.55
CA LEU A 438 -25.51 -33.78 17.92
C LEU A 438 -25.61 -35.28 18.19
N SER A 439 -26.69 -35.75 18.83
CA SER A 439 -26.88 -37.19 19.07
C SER A 439 -27.04 -38.03 17.80
N ILE A 440 -27.46 -37.43 16.69
CA ILE A 440 -27.76 -38.11 15.42
C ILE A 440 -26.64 -37.89 14.39
N ALA A 441 -26.15 -36.66 14.27
CA ALA A 441 -25.26 -36.21 13.19
C ALA A 441 -23.95 -35.61 13.69
N GLY A 442 -23.70 -35.54 15.00
CA GLY A 442 -22.51 -34.88 15.57
C GLY A 442 -21.16 -35.47 15.12
N THR A 443 -21.13 -36.67 14.55
CA THR A 443 -19.90 -37.22 13.95
C THR A 443 -19.59 -36.70 12.54
N ASN A 444 -20.58 -36.09 11.88
CA ASN A 444 -20.46 -35.52 10.54
C ASN A 444 -20.55 -33.98 10.55
N ILE A 445 -21.08 -33.38 11.62
CA ILE A 445 -21.09 -31.92 11.78
C ILE A 445 -19.68 -31.49 12.17
N ASP A 446 -19.08 -30.60 11.39
CA ASP A 446 -17.85 -29.91 11.76
C ASP A 446 -18.16 -28.57 12.43
N LEU A 447 -19.17 -27.85 11.92
CA LEU A 447 -19.46 -26.46 12.30
C LEU A 447 -20.96 -26.22 12.45
N VAL A 448 -21.33 -25.25 13.28
CA VAL A 448 -22.73 -24.87 13.53
C VAL A 448 -22.95 -23.40 13.21
N ASP A 449 -23.85 -23.11 12.28
CA ASP A 449 -24.16 -21.76 11.85
C ASP A 449 -25.08 -21.02 12.83
N LEU A 450 -24.72 -19.77 13.12
CA LEU A 450 -25.47 -18.80 13.91
C LEU A 450 -25.62 -17.49 13.13
N HIS A 451 -26.83 -16.94 13.07
CA HIS A 451 -27.08 -15.66 12.38
C HIS A 451 -27.30 -14.53 13.37
N TYR A 452 -26.64 -13.40 13.11
CA TYR A 452 -26.65 -12.24 14.00
C TYR A 452 -26.97 -10.94 13.28
N TYR A 453 -28.17 -10.41 13.53
CA TYR A 453 -28.53 -9.07 13.13
C TYR A 453 -28.75 -8.18 14.36
N TRP A 454 -27.97 -7.11 14.48
CA TRP A 454 -28.10 -6.21 15.63
C TRP A 454 -29.31 -5.29 15.48
N GLN A 455 -30.29 -5.40 16.38
CA GLN A 455 -31.43 -4.48 16.53
C GLN A 455 -32.27 -4.30 15.26
N TRP A 456 -32.85 -5.39 14.75
CA TRP A 456 -33.82 -5.31 13.64
C TRP A 456 -34.94 -4.27 13.91
N ASP A 457 -35.20 -3.43 12.90
CA ASP A 457 -36.06 -2.22 12.88
C ASP A 457 -35.66 -1.09 13.87
N ASN A 458 -34.66 -1.29 14.72
CA ASN A 458 -34.35 -0.39 15.83
C ASN A 458 -32.87 0.00 15.93
N ALA A 459 -32.03 -0.44 14.97
CA ALA A 459 -30.61 -0.12 14.97
C ALA A 459 -30.43 1.38 14.80
N SER A 460 -29.93 2.05 15.84
CA SER A 460 -29.69 3.49 15.80
C SER A 460 -28.38 3.83 16.49
N TRP A 461 -27.79 4.95 16.08
CA TRP A 461 -26.58 5.48 16.68
C TRP A 461 -26.74 5.70 18.18
N ASP A 462 -27.83 6.33 18.60
CA ASP A 462 -28.11 6.57 20.01
C ASP A 462 -28.21 5.27 20.81
N LEU A 463 -28.90 4.26 20.28
CA LEU A 463 -28.99 2.96 20.95
C LEU A 463 -27.61 2.31 21.05
N TRP A 464 -26.81 2.37 19.99
CA TRP A 464 -25.44 1.86 19.98
C TRP A 464 -24.62 2.51 21.08
N LYS A 465 -24.62 3.84 21.16
CA LYS A 465 -23.88 4.63 22.16
C LYS A 465 -24.28 4.31 23.60
N THR A 466 -25.53 3.88 23.85
CA THR A 466 -25.97 3.46 25.20
C THR A 466 -25.51 2.07 25.61
N GLN A 467 -25.04 1.24 24.66
CA GLN A 467 -24.57 -0.12 24.92
C GLN A 467 -23.05 -0.17 24.98
N LEU A 468 -22.50 -0.21 26.21
CA LEU A 468 -21.06 -0.30 26.43
C LEU A 468 -20.73 -1.59 27.19
N PRO A 469 -20.44 -2.73 26.54
CA PRO A 469 -20.37 -2.99 25.09
C PRO A 469 -21.73 -3.22 24.40
N MET A 470 -21.72 -3.29 23.06
CA MET A 470 -22.82 -3.73 22.20
C MET A 470 -23.27 -5.14 22.63
N LYS A 471 -24.58 -5.32 22.72
CA LYS A 471 -25.22 -6.57 23.16
C LYS A 471 -26.16 -7.09 22.11
N ARG A 472 -26.32 -8.42 22.09
CA ARG A 472 -27.30 -9.11 21.25
C ARG A 472 -28.72 -8.62 21.57
N THR A 473 -29.55 -8.49 20.55
CA THR A 473 -30.96 -8.09 20.74
C THR A 473 -31.69 -9.05 21.68
N GLY A 474 -32.33 -8.48 22.71
CA GLY A 474 -33.08 -9.24 23.71
C GLY A 474 -32.22 -10.07 24.68
N SER A 475 -30.88 -9.91 24.68
CA SER A 475 -29.95 -10.61 25.56
C SER A 475 -29.11 -9.64 26.40
N SER A 476 -28.57 -10.13 27.52
CA SER A 476 -27.52 -9.43 28.26
C SER A 476 -26.11 -9.73 27.73
N GLN A 477 -25.98 -10.74 26.87
CA GLN A 477 -24.72 -11.19 26.28
C GLN A 477 -24.26 -10.27 25.14
N THR A 478 -22.95 -10.12 25.04
CA THR A 478 -22.26 -9.66 23.83
C THR A 478 -22.30 -10.75 22.74
N TYR A 479 -21.83 -10.45 21.54
CA TYR A 479 -21.64 -11.47 20.50
C TYR A 479 -20.54 -12.44 20.90
N GLN A 480 -19.47 -11.95 21.53
CA GLN A 480 -18.41 -12.80 22.08
C GLN A 480 -18.95 -13.79 23.11
N ASP A 481 -19.69 -13.31 24.12
CA ASP A 481 -20.30 -14.18 25.15
C ASP A 481 -21.23 -15.25 24.53
N SER A 482 -21.87 -14.93 23.41
CA SER A 482 -22.82 -15.82 22.72
C SER A 482 -22.11 -16.94 21.97
N VAL A 483 -21.02 -16.61 21.25
CA VAL A 483 -20.16 -17.58 20.57
C VAL A 483 -19.50 -18.52 21.59
N GLU A 484 -18.87 -17.97 22.63
CA GLU A 484 -18.23 -18.75 23.70
C GLU A 484 -19.24 -19.67 24.43
N HIS A 485 -20.49 -19.22 24.57
CA HIS A 485 -21.55 -20.04 25.15
C HIS A 485 -21.93 -21.23 24.27
N ALA A 486 -21.98 -21.05 22.94
CA ALA A 486 -22.26 -22.14 22.01
C ALA A 486 -21.14 -23.18 22.03
N ASP A 487 -19.88 -22.76 21.97
CA ASP A 487 -18.70 -23.64 22.10
C ASP A 487 -18.74 -24.46 23.40
N ALA A 488 -19.07 -23.80 24.52
CA ALA A 488 -19.19 -24.47 25.80
C ALA A 488 -20.30 -25.54 25.80
N ILE A 489 -21.42 -25.29 25.11
CA ILE A 489 -22.47 -26.29 24.93
C ILE A 489 -21.95 -27.48 24.14
N PHE A 490 -21.34 -27.28 22.96
CA PHE A 490 -20.84 -28.35 22.11
C PHE A 490 -19.82 -29.23 22.84
N SER A 491 -18.87 -28.59 23.53
CA SER A 491 -17.91 -29.27 24.40
C SER A 491 -18.59 -30.08 25.50
N SER A 492 -19.61 -29.52 26.16
CA SER A 492 -20.32 -30.21 27.26
C SER A 492 -21.17 -31.40 26.79
N GLU A 493 -21.64 -31.37 25.54
CA GLU A 493 -22.37 -32.46 24.89
C GLU A 493 -21.43 -33.53 24.28
N GLY A 494 -20.11 -33.35 24.43
CA GLY A 494 -19.10 -34.34 24.03
C GLY A 494 -18.50 -34.11 22.64
N TYR A 495 -18.68 -32.92 22.07
CA TYR A 495 -18.20 -32.54 20.74
C TYR A 495 -17.30 -31.28 20.81
N PRO A 496 -16.11 -31.36 21.42
CA PRO A 496 -15.23 -30.20 21.61
C PRO A 496 -14.57 -29.69 20.33
N ASP A 497 -14.62 -30.47 19.24
CA ASP A 497 -14.07 -30.11 17.93
C ASP A 497 -15.13 -29.48 17.00
N ILE A 498 -16.37 -29.30 17.48
CA ILE A 498 -17.42 -28.56 16.77
C ILE A 498 -17.41 -27.12 17.26
N HIS A 499 -17.37 -26.18 16.31
CA HIS A 499 -17.32 -24.75 16.60
C HIS A 499 -18.47 -23.98 15.93
N PRO A 500 -18.92 -22.87 16.53
CA PRO A 500 -19.86 -21.97 15.90
C PRO A 500 -19.19 -21.19 14.77
N VAL A 501 -19.93 -21.00 13.68
CA VAL A 501 -19.62 -20.05 12.61
C VAL A 501 -20.78 -19.08 12.44
N VAL A 502 -20.51 -17.96 11.77
CA VAL A 502 -21.51 -16.91 11.57
C VAL A 502 -21.64 -16.65 10.08
N LEU A 503 -22.53 -17.37 9.40
CA LEU A 503 -22.70 -17.25 7.95
C LEU A 503 -23.59 -16.08 7.52
N GLU A 504 -24.23 -15.42 8.49
CA GLU A 504 -24.88 -14.13 8.30
C GLU A 504 -24.71 -13.26 9.54
N TRP A 505 -24.04 -12.12 9.36
CA TRP A 505 -24.13 -11.04 10.31
C TRP A 505 -24.22 -9.67 9.66
N ASN A 506 -24.95 -8.75 10.30
CA ASN A 506 -24.90 -7.33 9.98
C ASN A 506 -25.59 -6.50 11.09
N ILE A 507 -25.56 -5.19 10.95
CA ILE A 507 -26.50 -4.29 11.61
C ILE A 507 -27.89 -4.53 10.99
N GLY A 508 -28.92 -4.75 11.82
CA GLY A 508 -30.29 -4.86 11.35
C GLY A 508 -30.78 -3.53 10.76
N PRO A 509 -31.78 -3.53 9.85
CA PRO A 509 -32.39 -2.28 9.39
C PRO A 509 -32.84 -1.41 10.57
N GLY A 510 -32.69 -0.10 10.47
CA GLY A 510 -33.13 0.86 11.50
C GLY A 510 -34.07 1.92 10.94
N PRO A 511 -34.49 2.90 11.75
CA PRO A 511 -35.35 4.02 11.32
C PRO A 511 -34.57 5.08 10.50
N TRP A 512 -33.55 4.66 9.75
CA TRP A 512 -32.51 5.48 9.14
C TRP A 512 -33.03 6.47 8.11
N THR A 513 -33.99 6.05 7.27
CA THR A 513 -34.63 6.94 6.28
C THR A 513 -35.37 8.13 6.89
N THR A 514 -35.66 8.08 8.20
CA THR A 514 -36.29 9.17 8.95
C THR A 514 -35.35 9.89 9.91
N ASP A 515 -34.13 9.39 10.09
CA ASP A 515 -33.09 9.97 10.92
C ASP A 515 -32.13 10.79 10.06
N ALA A 516 -32.28 12.11 10.10
CA ALA A 516 -31.46 13.03 9.30
C ALA A 516 -29.97 13.04 9.69
N ASP A 517 -29.62 12.51 10.87
CA ASP A 517 -28.25 12.42 11.34
C ASP A 517 -27.62 11.06 11.01
N HIS A 518 -28.38 10.10 10.46
CA HIS A 518 -27.84 8.81 10.05
C HIS A 518 -27.05 8.91 8.74
N ASN A 519 -25.96 8.14 8.64
CA ASN A 519 -25.14 8.03 7.44
C ASN A 519 -24.42 6.67 7.39
N ASN A 520 -23.81 6.36 6.24
CA ASN A 520 -23.14 5.07 5.99
C ASN A 520 -21.94 4.87 6.92
N PHE A 521 -21.19 5.93 7.23
CA PHE A 521 -20.10 5.90 8.22
C PHE A 521 -20.56 5.37 9.57
N LYS A 522 -21.71 5.84 10.09
CA LYS A 522 -22.25 5.38 11.37
C LYS A 522 -22.61 3.90 11.34
N THR A 523 -23.21 3.43 10.25
CA THR A 523 -23.49 1.99 10.04
C THR A 523 -22.21 1.18 10.04
N ALA A 524 -21.23 1.60 9.25
CA ALA A 524 -19.92 0.99 9.16
C ALA A 524 -19.22 0.94 10.53
N LEU A 525 -19.19 2.03 11.29
CA LEU A 525 -18.55 2.04 12.60
C LEU A 525 -19.26 1.10 13.59
N MET A 526 -20.59 0.99 13.56
CA MET A 526 -21.32 0.01 14.37
C MET A 526 -20.94 -1.43 13.99
N GLN A 527 -20.75 -1.73 12.71
CA GLN A 527 -20.29 -3.04 12.24
C GLN A 527 -18.91 -3.39 12.83
N THR A 528 -18.00 -2.41 12.94
CA THR A 528 -16.64 -2.66 13.49
C THR A 528 -16.66 -3.22 14.90
N GLU A 529 -17.52 -2.72 15.79
CA GLU A 529 -17.62 -3.25 17.16
C GLU A 529 -18.09 -4.71 17.15
N MET A 530 -19.08 -5.01 16.31
CA MET A 530 -19.61 -6.36 16.17
C MET A 530 -18.54 -7.31 15.61
N HIS A 531 -17.81 -6.90 14.58
CA HIS A 531 -16.72 -7.67 14.00
C HIS A 531 -15.58 -7.91 15.02
N MET A 532 -15.18 -6.88 15.78
CA MET A 532 -14.18 -7.02 16.85
C MET A 532 -14.60 -8.07 17.89
N GLN A 533 -15.88 -8.13 18.26
CA GLN A 533 -16.38 -9.16 19.19
C GLN A 533 -16.34 -10.57 18.58
N LEU A 534 -16.64 -10.71 17.28
CA LEU A 534 -16.56 -12.01 16.59
C LEU A 534 -15.11 -12.49 16.49
N LEU A 535 -14.18 -11.60 16.13
CA LEU A 535 -12.76 -11.91 16.13
C LEU A 535 -12.26 -12.26 17.54
N ALA A 536 -12.62 -11.50 18.56
CA ALA A 536 -12.23 -11.79 19.95
C ALA A 536 -12.72 -13.17 20.44
N ALA A 537 -13.85 -13.63 19.91
CA ALA A 537 -14.42 -14.95 20.23
C ALA A 537 -13.79 -16.12 19.47
N GLY A 538 -12.96 -15.85 18.45
CA GLY A 538 -12.30 -16.89 17.65
C GLY A 538 -13.21 -17.48 16.57
N VAL A 539 -14.17 -16.70 16.06
CA VAL A 539 -15.01 -17.13 14.95
C VAL A 539 -14.15 -17.43 13.72
N GLU A 540 -14.14 -18.69 13.28
CA GLU A 540 -13.33 -19.12 12.14
C GLU A 540 -13.92 -18.74 10.78
N VAL A 541 -15.26 -18.64 10.68
CA VAL A 541 -15.95 -18.14 9.50
C VAL A 541 -16.99 -17.10 9.89
N GLY A 542 -16.83 -15.88 9.35
CA GLY A 542 -17.70 -14.74 9.63
C GLY A 542 -18.06 -14.01 8.36
N LEU A 543 -19.35 -14.04 7.98
CA LEU A 543 -19.81 -13.51 6.70
C LEU A 543 -20.77 -12.34 6.90
N LEU A 544 -20.33 -11.15 6.49
CA LEU A 544 -21.18 -9.98 6.48
C LEU A 544 -22.23 -10.15 5.39
N TYR A 545 -23.52 -10.08 5.75
CA TYR A 545 -24.61 -10.23 4.80
C TYR A 545 -25.12 -8.85 4.33
N ALA A 546 -24.88 -8.42 3.08
CA ALA A 546 -24.27 -9.12 1.94
C ALA A 546 -23.25 -8.25 1.18
N LEU A 547 -22.68 -8.76 0.08
CA LEU A 547 -21.75 -8.00 -0.77
C LEU A 547 -22.45 -6.74 -1.30
N GLU A 548 -23.62 -6.91 -1.93
CA GLU A 548 -24.52 -5.84 -2.37
C GLU A 548 -25.98 -6.15 -1.98
N GLY A 549 -26.81 -5.11 -1.88
CA GLY A 549 -28.27 -5.23 -1.68
C GLY A 549 -29.06 -4.67 -2.87
N ASN A 550 -30.11 -5.39 -3.30
CA ASN A 550 -30.93 -5.00 -4.44
C ASN A 550 -31.94 -3.89 -4.10
N GLY A 551 -31.87 -2.75 -4.80
CA GLY A 551 -32.92 -1.72 -4.80
C GLY A 551 -33.09 -0.96 -3.48
N LEU A 552 -32.08 -0.95 -2.61
CA LEU A 552 -32.12 -0.28 -1.30
C LEU A 552 -31.99 1.25 -1.41
N ASP A 553 -32.70 1.96 -0.53
CA ASP A 553 -32.51 3.40 -0.34
C ASP A 553 -31.05 3.67 0.10
N PRO A 554 -30.38 4.72 -0.40
CA PRO A 554 -29.06 5.06 0.07
C PRO A 554 -28.86 5.18 1.56
N ALA A 555 -29.85 5.67 2.28
CA ALA A 555 -29.78 5.80 3.73
C ALA A 555 -29.87 4.44 4.44
N GLU A 556 -30.19 3.35 3.73
CA GLU A 556 -30.32 2.00 4.30
C GLU A 556 -29.20 1.04 3.90
N ASP A 557 -28.19 1.55 3.19
CA ASP A 557 -27.10 0.72 2.74
C ASP A 557 -26.18 0.32 3.92
N LYS A 558 -25.91 -0.98 4.00
CA LYS A 558 -25.09 -1.63 5.02
C LYS A 558 -24.24 -2.76 4.43
N ASN A 559 -24.21 -2.84 3.10
CA ASN A 559 -23.50 -3.88 2.37
C ASN A 559 -22.05 -3.45 2.17
N VAL A 560 -21.24 -4.29 1.53
CA VAL A 560 -19.82 -3.99 1.26
C VAL A 560 -19.67 -3.00 0.11
N ILE A 561 -20.48 -3.17 -0.93
CA ILE A 561 -20.46 -2.36 -2.15
C ILE A 561 -21.87 -1.92 -2.52
N ARG A 562 -21.93 -0.98 -3.46
CA ARG A 562 -23.16 -0.48 -4.03
C ARG A 562 -23.00 0.01 -5.46
N ASN A 563 -23.83 -0.51 -6.36
CA ASN A 563 -23.75 -0.29 -7.79
C ASN A 563 -22.32 -0.56 -8.32
N GLY A 564 -21.69 -1.63 -7.85
CA GLY A 564 -20.30 -1.98 -8.18
C GLY A 564 -19.21 -1.19 -7.46
N GLU A 565 -19.54 -0.19 -6.64
CA GLU A 565 -18.56 0.72 -6.01
C GLU A 565 -18.40 0.43 -4.51
N PRO A 566 -17.19 0.57 -3.92
CA PRO A 566 -17.00 0.36 -2.50
C PRO A 566 -17.65 1.47 -1.67
N ASN A 567 -18.16 1.12 -0.48
CA ASN A 567 -18.76 2.07 0.46
C ASN A 567 -18.01 2.11 1.81
N ALA A 568 -18.57 2.80 2.81
CA ALA A 568 -17.99 2.91 4.16
C ALA A 568 -17.63 1.55 4.81
N THR A 569 -18.39 0.49 4.51
CA THR A 569 -18.15 -0.87 5.00
C THR A 569 -16.83 -1.42 4.44
N ALA A 570 -16.59 -1.25 3.14
CA ALA A 570 -15.35 -1.69 2.48
C ALA A 570 -14.10 -1.07 3.14
N LEU A 571 -14.17 0.19 3.59
CA LEU A 571 -13.05 0.89 4.22
C LEU A 571 -12.61 0.27 5.55
N TRP A 572 -13.56 -0.10 6.42
CA TRP A 572 -13.17 -0.77 7.66
C TRP A 572 -12.77 -2.23 7.40
N MET A 573 -13.39 -2.91 6.44
CA MET A 573 -12.97 -4.27 6.07
C MET A 573 -11.52 -4.29 5.57
N TRP A 574 -11.11 -3.29 4.78
CA TRP A 574 -9.70 -3.11 4.42
C TRP A 574 -8.77 -3.02 5.64
N LEU A 575 -9.16 -2.29 6.70
CA LEU A 575 -8.36 -2.25 7.94
C LEU A 575 -8.22 -3.63 8.60
N PHE A 576 -9.29 -4.43 8.57
CA PHE A 576 -9.28 -5.78 9.17
C PHE A 576 -8.70 -6.87 8.26
N SER A 577 -8.46 -6.58 6.97
CA SER A 577 -7.70 -7.48 6.08
C SER A 577 -6.33 -7.86 6.68
N LYS A 578 -5.74 -6.93 7.46
CA LYS A 578 -4.46 -7.10 8.15
C LYS A 578 -4.51 -8.05 9.34
N ALA A 579 -5.70 -8.46 9.80
CA ALA A 579 -5.88 -9.37 10.92
C ALA A 579 -5.66 -10.84 10.52
N ALA A 580 -5.90 -11.19 9.26
CA ALA A 580 -5.81 -12.56 8.78
C ALA A 580 -4.40 -13.15 8.98
N GLY A 581 -4.33 -14.39 9.46
CA GLY A 581 -3.06 -15.08 9.74
C GLY A 581 -2.38 -14.67 11.05
N LYS A 582 -2.92 -13.70 11.79
CA LYS A 582 -2.44 -13.29 13.12
C LYS A 582 -3.19 -14.04 14.22
N THR A 583 -2.65 -14.03 15.44
CA THR A 583 -3.22 -14.69 16.62
C THR A 583 -3.71 -13.65 17.61
N VAL A 584 -4.97 -13.72 18.04
CA VAL A 584 -5.48 -12.84 19.09
C VAL A 584 -4.73 -13.11 20.39
N VAL A 585 -4.29 -12.04 21.03
CA VAL A 585 -3.61 -12.08 22.34
C VAL A 585 -4.45 -11.33 23.37
N SER A 586 -4.16 -11.55 24.66
CA SER A 586 -4.86 -10.84 25.72
C SER A 586 -4.62 -9.33 25.62
N SER A 587 -5.70 -8.56 25.58
CA SER A 587 -5.66 -7.10 25.58
C SER A 587 -6.80 -6.51 26.39
N SER A 588 -6.57 -5.35 27.01
CA SER A 588 -7.61 -4.61 27.72
C SER A 588 -7.37 -3.11 27.66
N VAL A 589 -8.44 -2.31 27.71
CA VAL A 589 -8.34 -0.85 27.76
C VAL A 589 -8.92 -0.34 29.08
N SER A 590 -8.24 0.61 29.71
CA SER A 590 -8.59 1.10 31.05
C SER A 590 -9.80 2.06 31.10
N ALA A 591 -10.38 2.41 29.96
CA ALA A 591 -11.45 3.40 29.84
C ALA A 591 -12.72 2.80 29.24
N ASP A 592 -13.86 3.08 29.88
CA ASP A 592 -15.18 2.70 29.38
C ASP A 592 -15.46 3.36 28.03
N GLY A 593 -16.06 2.61 27.11
CA GLY A 593 -16.36 3.08 25.75
C GLY A 593 -15.17 3.09 24.80
N ILE A 594 -14.00 2.59 25.22
CA ILE A 594 -12.91 2.22 24.34
C ILE A 594 -12.80 0.70 24.30
N TYR A 595 -12.73 0.13 23.09
CA TYR A 595 -12.57 -1.30 22.88
C TYR A 595 -11.27 -1.58 22.15
N GLY A 596 -10.50 -2.54 22.67
CA GLY A 596 -9.21 -2.95 22.12
C GLY A 596 -9.21 -4.41 21.68
N LEU A 597 -8.59 -4.68 20.53
CA LEU A 597 -8.26 -6.02 20.05
C LEU A 597 -6.80 -6.00 19.58
N ALA A 598 -5.96 -6.87 20.14
CA ALA A 598 -4.57 -7.01 19.74
C ALA A 598 -4.32 -8.40 19.12
N LEU A 599 -3.56 -8.42 18.03
CA LEU A 599 -3.22 -9.64 17.31
C LEU A 599 -1.73 -9.71 16.99
N GLN A 600 -1.07 -10.78 17.45
CA GLN A 600 0.33 -11.06 17.19
C GLN A 600 0.50 -11.78 15.85
N GLY A 601 1.38 -11.26 14.99
CA GLY A 601 1.82 -11.89 13.75
C GLY A 601 3.17 -12.61 13.87
N GLY A 602 3.69 -13.07 12.74
CA GLY A 602 5.06 -13.57 12.65
C GLY A 602 6.11 -12.47 12.88
N ASP A 603 7.35 -12.87 13.17
CA ASP A 603 8.52 -11.97 13.23
C ASP A 603 8.39 -10.75 14.17
N GLY A 604 7.55 -10.85 15.21
CA GLY A 604 7.34 -9.78 16.18
C GLY A 604 6.31 -8.72 15.75
N ALA A 605 5.59 -8.95 14.65
CA ALA A 605 4.50 -8.08 14.20
C ALA A 605 3.34 -8.06 15.21
N LEU A 606 2.73 -6.88 15.38
CA LEU A 606 1.55 -6.71 16.23
C LEU A 606 0.56 -5.76 15.56
N ALA A 607 -0.68 -6.22 15.36
CA ALA A 607 -1.80 -5.38 14.96
C ALA A 607 -2.65 -5.02 16.19
N VAL A 608 -3.00 -3.75 16.33
CA VAL A 608 -3.84 -3.21 17.41
C VAL A 608 -5.01 -2.47 16.80
N TYR A 609 -6.22 -2.86 17.16
CA TYR A 609 -7.47 -2.19 16.79
C TYR A 609 -8.08 -1.53 18.02
N LEU A 610 -8.37 -0.23 17.92
CA LEU A 610 -8.93 0.60 18.99
C LEU A 610 -10.16 1.36 18.49
N LEU A 611 -11.33 0.96 18.98
CA LEU A 611 -12.59 1.65 18.75
C LEU A 611 -12.84 2.64 19.88
N ASN A 612 -12.86 3.94 19.57
CA ASN A 612 -13.33 4.98 20.47
C ASN A 612 -14.81 5.28 20.19
N LYS A 613 -15.67 4.81 21.10
CA LYS A 613 -17.12 5.02 21.05
C LYS A 613 -17.56 6.22 21.90
N THR A 614 -16.63 7.02 22.42
CA THR A 614 -16.96 8.21 23.22
C THR A 614 -17.14 9.45 22.34
N ASP A 615 -17.80 10.48 22.87
CA ASP A 615 -17.94 11.80 22.22
C ASP A 615 -16.73 12.71 22.46
N SER A 616 -15.57 12.14 22.82
CA SER A 616 -14.38 12.90 23.18
C SER A 616 -13.12 12.30 22.56
N ASP A 617 -12.23 13.19 22.16
CA ASP A 617 -10.87 12.82 21.79
C ASP A 617 -10.14 12.41 23.08
N LEU A 618 -9.47 11.26 23.02
CA LEU A 618 -8.79 10.67 24.17
C LEU A 618 -7.37 10.28 23.77
N THR A 619 -6.40 10.62 24.59
CA THR A 619 -5.03 10.13 24.44
C THR A 619 -4.93 8.76 25.07
N VAL A 620 -4.48 7.77 24.30
CA VAL A 620 -4.27 6.40 24.77
C VAL A 620 -2.78 6.08 24.73
N GLU A 621 -2.29 5.58 25.85
CA GLU A 621 -0.96 4.98 25.96
C GLU A 621 -1.02 3.48 25.65
N LEU A 622 -0.03 2.99 24.91
CA LEU A 622 0.09 1.61 24.48
C LEU A 622 1.17 0.93 25.33
N ASP A 623 0.72 0.11 26.26
CA ASP A 623 1.54 -0.77 27.10
C ASP A 623 1.62 -2.14 26.42
N LEU A 624 2.71 -2.34 25.66
CA LEU A 624 2.91 -3.48 24.75
C LEU A 624 3.89 -4.50 25.34
N ASP A 625 3.53 -5.09 26.48
CA ASP A 625 4.42 -6.00 27.21
C ASP A 625 4.88 -7.17 26.31
N GLY A 626 6.20 -7.41 26.31
CA GLY A 626 6.84 -8.43 25.48
C GLY A 626 7.00 -8.09 23.99
N VAL A 627 6.78 -6.83 23.58
CA VAL A 627 6.97 -6.39 22.19
C VAL A 627 8.07 -5.33 22.07
N ASP A 628 9.13 -5.66 21.35
CA ASP A 628 10.17 -4.70 20.97
C ASP A 628 9.69 -3.91 19.73
N VAL A 629 9.15 -2.72 19.94
CA VAL A 629 8.69 -1.85 18.83
C VAL A 629 9.89 -1.19 18.17
N ASN A 630 10.24 -1.65 16.97
CA ASN A 630 11.32 -1.06 16.15
C ASN A 630 10.77 -0.25 14.97
N ASP A 631 9.53 -0.54 14.56
CA ASP A 631 8.87 0.12 13.45
C ASP A 631 7.36 0.25 13.70
N ILE A 632 6.79 1.37 13.24
CA ILE A 632 5.34 1.57 13.10
C ILE A 632 5.06 1.47 11.61
N SER A 633 4.79 0.25 11.16
CA SER A 633 4.65 -0.08 9.75
C SER A 633 3.44 0.61 9.13
N GLU A 634 2.31 0.62 9.85
CA GLU A 634 1.11 1.36 9.44
C GLU A 634 0.36 1.90 10.66
N ALA A 635 -0.31 3.04 10.50
CA ALA A 635 -1.25 3.52 11.51
C ALA A 635 -2.35 4.34 10.83
N TRP A 636 -3.59 3.87 10.97
CA TRP A 636 -4.76 4.40 10.30
C TRP A 636 -5.91 4.64 11.26
N ARG A 637 -6.76 5.58 10.89
CA ARG A 637 -8.03 5.87 11.54
C ARG A 637 -9.14 5.87 10.51
N PHE A 638 -10.21 5.17 10.80
CA PHE A 638 -11.50 5.30 10.14
C PHE A 638 -12.37 6.31 10.91
N LEU A 639 -12.77 7.39 10.23
CA LEU A 639 -13.58 8.47 10.79
C LEU A 639 -14.60 9.01 9.77
N ASP A 640 -15.52 9.86 10.23
CA ASP A 640 -16.38 10.64 9.33
C ASP A 640 -15.56 11.77 8.67
N GLY A 641 -15.40 11.72 7.35
CA GLY A 641 -14.74 12.77 6.54
C GLY A 641 -15.58 14.03 6.36
N GLY A 642 -16.84 14.02 6.82
CA GLY A 642 -17.80 15.12 6.74
C GLY A 642 -18.83 14.98 5.63
N ASP A 643 -18.76 13.91 4.82
CA ASP A 643 -19.74 13.53 3.81
C ASP A 643 -20.61 12.33 4.23
N GLY A 644 -20.29 11.70 5.37
CA GLY A 644 -21.02 10.55 5.88
C GLY A 644 -20.69 9.21 5.20
N GLU A 645 -19.71 9.16 4.29
CA GLU A 645 -19.26 7.92 3.64
C GLU A 645 -18.02 7.31 4.31
N GLY A 646 -17.45 8.02 5.28
CA GLY A 646 -16.26 7.60 6.01
C GLY A 646 -14.97 7.84 5.23
N GLU A 647 -13.86 8.00 5.95
CA GLU A 647 -12.53 8.16 5.36
C GLU A 647 -11.47 7.43 6.19
N LEU A 648 -10.39 7.02 5.52
CA LEU A 648 -9.17 6.55 6.15
C LEU A 648 -8.15 7.69 6.25
N GLN A 649 -7.71 7.97 7.47
CA GLN A 649 -6.70 8.97 7.78
C GLN A 649 -5.49 8.29 8.40
N GLN A 650 -4.33 8.47 7.79
CA GLN A 650 -3.07 8.06 8.43
C GLN A 650 -2.88 8.88 9.71
N ILE A 651 -2.49 8.19 10.78
CA ILE A 651 -2.21 8.80 12.08
C ILE A 651 -0.75 8.56 12.44
N SER A 652 -0.21 9.44 13.29
CA SER A 652 1.12 9.25 13.86
C SER A 652 0.99 8.89 15.33
N LEU A 653 1.95 8.12 15.81
CA LEU A 653 2.16 7.91 17.23
C LEU A 653 3.32 8.78 17.67
N TRP A 654 3.41 9.00 18.98
CA TRP A 654 4.58 9.61 19.59
C TRP A 654 4.95 8.84 20.84
N GLU A 655 6.24 8.84 21.17
CA GLU A 655 6.72 8.24 22.40
C GLU A 655 6.62 9.23 23.56
N MET A 656 6.21 8.74 24.73
CA MET A 656 6.25 9.52 25.96
C MET A 656 6.43 8.58 27.15
N GLY A 657 7.56 8.71 27.86
CA GLY A 657 7.87 7.84 28.99
C GLY A 657 8.15 6.39 28.60
N GLY A 658 8.77 6.15 27.44
CA GLY A 658 9.09 4.82 26.93
C GLY A 658 7.92 4.06 26.29
N ASN A 659 6.70 4.60 26.36
CA ASN A 659 5.52 4.02 25.75
C ASN A 659 5.05 4.83 24.55
N ASN A 660 4.56 4.13 23.53
CA ASN A 660 3.91 4.75 22.39
C ASN A 660 2.53 5.27 22.78
N ARG A 661 2.15 6.42 22.21
CA ARG A 661 0.85 7.05 22.44
C ARG A 661 0.21 7.48 21.14
N THR A 662 -1.12 7.51 21.15
CA THR A 662 -1.92 8.07 20.07
C THR A 662 -3.12 8.81 20.63
N THR A 663 -3.65 9.76 19.87
CA THR A 663 -4.98 10.31 20.15
C THR A 663 -5.99 9.43 19.42
N LEU A 664 -7.04 8.98 20.09
CA LEU A 664 -8.22 8.42 19.45
C LEU A 664 -9.26 9.53 19.35
N LYS A 665 -9.65 9.89 18.13
CA LYS A 665 -10.74 10.87 17.96
C LYS A 665 -12.06 10.27 18.41
N ALA A 666 -12.98 11.12 18.85
CA ALA A 666 -14.37 10.72 19.12
C ALA A 666 -14.96 9.95 17.93
N ASP A 667 -15.68 8.85 18.21
CA ASP A 667 -16.37 8.04 17.21
C ASP A 667 -15.48 7.55 16.07
N THR A 668 -14.38 6.86 16.39
CA THR A 668 -13.44 6.35 15.38
C THR A 668 -12.95 4.94 15.67
N LEU A 669 -12.64 4.20 14.61
CA LEU A 669 -11.82 2.99 14.69
C LEU A 669 -10.39 3.35 14.30
N ASN A 670 -9.41 2.86 15.04
CA ASN A 670 -7.99 3.09 14.77
C ASN A 670 -7.31 1.72 14.65
N MET A 671 -6.44 1.55 13.67
CA MET A 671 -5.63 0.35 13.45
C MET A 671 -4.17 0.77 13.44
N ILE A 672 -3.35 0.09 14.22
CA ILE A 672 -1.92 0.36 14.35
C ILE A 672 -1.19 -0.95 14.17
N LEU A 673 -0.25 -0.98 13.25
CA LEU A 673 0.53 -2.14 12.88
C LEU A 673 2.00 -1.86 13.20
N PHE A 674 2.56 -2.67 14.09
CA PHE A 674 3.96 -2.61 14.51
C PHE A 674 4.74 -3.74 13.88
N ASN A 675 5.99 -3.46 13.49
CA ASN A 675 6.97 -4.45 13.04
C ASN A 675 6.48 -5.41 11.93
N ASP A 676 5.54 -5.01 11.06
CA ASP A 676 5.09 -5.89 9.97
C ASP A 676 6.10 -5.79 8.80
N PRO A 677 6.79 -6.89 8.45
CA PRO A 677 7.82 -6.86 7.41
C PRO A 677 7.26 -6.68 5.99
N ASN A 678 5.95 -6.91 5.80
CA ASN A 678 5.27 -6.74 4.53
C ASN A 678 3.94 -5.99 4.76
N PRO A 679 3.96 -4.68 5.04
CA PRO A 679 2.72 -3.91 5.00
C PRO A 679 2.21 -4.01 3.56
N ASP A 680 1.10 -4.72 3.31
CA ASP A 680 0.48 -4.65 1.99
C ASP A 680 -0.05 -3.22 1.85
N GLU A 681 0.77 -2.32 1.29
CA GLU A 681 0.27 -1.06 0.80
C GLU A 681 -0.81 -1.41 -0.24
N PRO A 682 -1.99 -0.78 -0.18
CA PRO A 682 -2.99 -1.01 -1.22
C PRO A 682 -2.32 -0.71 -2.55
N ALA A 683 -2.54 -1.55 -3.56
CA ALA A 683 -1.95 -1.40 -4.89
C ALA A 683 -2.46 -0.11 -5.55
N ARG A 684 -1.96 1.03 -5.10
CA ARG A 684 -2.23 2.32 -5.70
C ARG A 684 -1.61 2.31 -7.10
N PRO A 685 -2.21 3.01 -8.07
CA PRO A 685 -1.46 3.42 -9.24
C PRO A 685 -0.25 4.22 -8.76
N GLU A 686 0.94 3.62 -8.77
CA GLU A 686 2.17 4.34 -8.51
C GLU A 686 2.33 5.37 -9.62
N ILE A 687 2.20 6.65 -9.28
CA ILE A 687 2.54 7.75 -10.17
C ILE A 687 3.96 8.18 -9.82
N SER A 688 4.90 7.99 -10.73
CA SER A 688 6.25 8.53 -10.62
C SER A 688 6.37 9.79 -11.48
N SER A 689 7.34 10.63 -11.12
CA SER A 689 7.77 11.72 -11.99
C SER A 689 9.29 11.80 -11.98
N SER A 690 9.89 11.99 -13.15
CA SER A 690 11.33 12.14 -13.28
C SER A 690 11.67 13.30 -14.21
N VAL A 691 12.72 14.05 -13.88
CA VAL A 691 13.21 15.11 -14.76
C VAL A 691 13.92 14.45 -15.93
N VAL A 692 13.50 14.78 -17.14
CA VAL A 692 14.11 14.28 -18.37
C VAL A 692 15.40 15.03 -18.61
N MET A 693 16.50 14.30 -18.63
CA MET A 693 17.81 14.85 -18.95
C MET A 693 18.02 14.82 -20.47
N PRO A 694 18.53 15.89 -21.09
CA PRO A 694 18.82 15.88 -22.52
C PRO A 694 19.90 14.84 -22.85
N ILE A 695 19.68 14.08 -23.91
CA ILE A 695 20.68 13.19 -24.50
C ILE A 695 21.67 14.06 -25.25
N SER A 696 22.94 13.96 -24.87
CA SER A 696 24.04 14.65 -25.56
C SER A 696 24.17 14.12 -26.99
N ASP A 697 24.52 15.01 -27.94
CA ASP A 697 24.81 14.60 -29.32
C ASP A 697 25.91 13.52 -29.31
N GLY A 698 25.65 12.36 -29.92
CA GLY A 698 26.56 11.22 -29.92
C GLY A 698 25.89 9.90 -30.30
N LEU A 699 26.40 8.79 -29.76
CA LEU A 699 25.86 7.45 -29.99
C LEU A 699 24.52 7.25 -29.26
N LEU A 700 23.46 6.90 -29.99
CA LEU A 700 22.15 6.60 -29.43
C LEU A 700 21.95 5.10 -29.20
N ALA A 701 22.31 4.27 -30.17
CA ALA A 701 22.24 2.81 -30.10
C ALA A 701 23.32 2.19 -31.00
N GLY A 702 23.93 1.09 -30.57
CA GLY A 702 24.96 0.38 -31.32
C GLY A 702 24.91 -1.14 -31.12
N TRP A 703 25.18 -1.90 -32.19
CA TRP A 703 25.17 -3.35 -32.26
C TRP A 703 26.46 -3.85 -32.93
N HIS A 704 27.25 -4.62 -32.20
CA HIS A 704 28.57 -5.13 -32.61
C HIS A 704 28.86 -6.57 -32.14
N THR A 705 27.99 -7.25 -31.36
CA THR A 705 28.21 -8.65 -30.96
C THR A 705 27.15 -9.65 -31.41
N ALA A 706 25.86 -9.29 -31.34
CA ALA A 706 24.75 -10.22 -31.54
C ALA A 706 23.50 -9.53 -32.09
N SER A 707 22.58 -10.33 -32.64
CA SER A 707 21.21 -9.87 -32.92
C SER A 707 20.40 -9.72 -31.63
N GLY A 708 19.42 -8.84 -31.63
CA GLY A 708 18.60 -8.49 -30.46
C GLY A 708 18.86 -7.05 -29.99
N ASP A 709 18.89 -6.86 -28.67
CA ASP A 709 19.08 -5.53 -28.06
C ASP A 709 20.44 -4.90 -28.41
N PRO A 710 20.56 -3.55 -28.43
CA PRO A 710 21.83 -2.88 -28.62
C PRO A 710 22.85 -3.27 -27.55
N ASP A 711 24.10 -3.45 -27.97
CA ASP A 711 25.24 -3.60 -27.06
C ASP A 711 25.51 -2.32 -26.27
N VAL A 712 25.23 -1.16 -26.88
CA VAL A 712 25.35 0.17 -26.26
C VAL A 712 24.11 0.98 -26.61
N ALA A 713 23.49 1.62 -25.62
CA ALA A 713 22.38 2.55 -25.85
C ALA A 713 22.46 3.75 -24.91
N ALA A 714 22.07 4.93 -25.40
CA ALA A 714 21.87 6.11 -24.56
C ALA A 714 20.69 5.91 -23.61
N ALA A 715 20.69 6.64 -22.48
CA ALA A 715 19.62 6.52 -21.48
C ALA A 715 18.25 6.80 -22.11
N GLY A 716 17.31 5.87 -21.95
CA GLY A 716 15.98 5.95 -22.55
C GLY A 716 15.94 5.68 -24.05
N ILE A 717 17.02 5.22 -24.68
CA ILE A 717 16.97 4.67 -26.04
C ILE A 717 16.96 3.14 -25.94
N SER A 718 16.14 2.51 -26.77
CA SER A 718 16.15 1.06 -26.96
C SER A 718 16.04 0.76 -28.45
N GLY A 719 16.17 -0.51 -28.84
CA GLY A 719 16.07 -0.92 -30.23
C GLY A 719 16.18 -2.43 -30.33
N GLU A 720 16.05 -2.95 -31.53
CA GLU A 720 16.25 -4.37 -31.82
C GLU A 720 16.93 -4.53 -33.17
N LEU A 721 17.92 -5.43 -33.29
CA LEU A 721 18.53 -5.82 -34.56
C LEU A 721 18.10 -7.24 -34.94
N LEU A 722 17.47 -7.35 -36.10
CA LEU A 722 17.03 -8.58 -36.73
C LEU A 722 17.89 -8.93 -37.94
N THR A 723 18.20 -10.22 -38.05
CA THR A 723 18.82 -10.80 -39.25
C THR A 723 17.80 -11.67 -39.98
N GLY A 724 17.88 -11.75 -41.31
CA GLY A 724 16.93 -12.54 -42.10
C GLY A 724 16.97 -14.03 -41.74
N SER A 725 15.81 -14.71 -41.84
CA SER A 725 15.52 -16.11 -41.45
C SER A 725 16.44 -17.24 -41.95
N LEU A 726 17.53 -16.94 -42.65
CA LEU A 726 18.45 -17.93 -43.23
C LEU A 726 19.92 -17.77 -42.78
N PHE A 727 20.34 -16.67 -42.15
CA PHE A 727 21.75 -16.47 -41.71
C PHE A 727 21.88 -15.71 -40.39
N ASP A 728 22.54 -16.36 -39.43
CA ASP A 728 22.93 -15.82 -38.12
C ASP A 728 24.23 -14.99 -38.19
N VAL A 729 24.53 -14.33 -37.07
CA VAL A 729 25.84 -13.74 -36.73
C VAL A 729 26.98 -14.73 -37.02
N ASP A 730 27.92 -14.37 -37.90
CA ASP A 730 29.08 -15.20 -38.23
C ASP A 730 30.23 -14.90 -37.25
N SER A 731 30.45 -15.82 -36.32
CA SER A 731 31.52 -15.76 -35.30
C SER A 731 32.95 -15.95 -35.85
N SER A 732 33.13 -15.96 -37.17
CA SER A 732 34.42 -16.05 -37.86
C SER A 732 34.73 -14.83 -38.74
N ALA A 733 33.90 -13.80 -38.69
CA ALA A 733 34.05 -12.57 -39.45
C ALA A 733 33.82 -11.35 -38.55
N GLY A 734 34.53 -10.25 -38.80
CA GLY A 734 34.37 -9.01 -38.04
C GLY A 734 35.40 -7.95 -38.41
N SER A 735 35.02 -6.69 -38.21
CA SER A 735 35.90 -5.53 -38.25
C SER A 735 36.84 -5.53 -37.04
N THR A 736 37.96 -4.82 -37.11
CA THR A 736 39.02 -4.86 -36.08
C THR A 736 39.56 -3.50 -35.67
N ASP A 737 38.96 -2.43 -36.20
CA ASP A 737 39.33 -1.04 -35.96
C ASP A 737 38.75 -0.47 -34.66
N GLY A 738 37.64 -1.04 -34.17
CA GLY A 738 37.03 -0.71 -32.87
C GLY A 738 36.13 0.52 -32.93
N SER A 739 35.73 0.94 -34.13
CA SER A 739 34.78 2.03 -34.36
C SER A 739 33.48 1.54 -34.98
N PHE A 740 32.42 2.31 -34.80
CA PHE A 740 31.24 2.27 -35.65
C PHE A 740 31.44 3.28 -36.78
N GLY A 741 31.63 2.82 -38.02
CA GLY A 741 31.98 3.70 -39.13
C GLY A 741 33.31 4.43 -38.87
N THR A 742 33.46 5.68 -39.32
CA THR A 742 34.81 6.29 -39.37
C THR A 742 35.33 6.86 -38.06
N SER A 743 34.46 7.08 -37.06
CA SER A 743 34.82 7.98 -35.95
C SER A 743 34.09 7.79 -34.62
N LEU A 744 33.13 6.87 -34.50
CA LEU A 744 32.49 6.57 -33.21
C LEU A 744 33.20 5.42 -32.53
N ASP A 745 34.01 5.73 -31.52
CA ASP A 745 34.74 4.73 -30.73
C ASP A 745 33.79 3.84 -29.90
N GLY A 746 34.26 2.63 -29.56
CA GLY A 746 33.61 1.74 -28.59
C GLY A 746 32.98 0.49 -29.20
N ALA A 747 33.20 0.24 -30.49
CA ALA A 747 32.76 -0.98 -31.13
C ALA A 747 33.66 -2.18 -30.77
N SER A 748 33.11 -3.38 -30.92
CA SER A 748 33.87 -4.61 -30.66
C SER A 748 34.96 -4.82 -31.72
N THR A 749 36.03 -5.51 -31.32
CA THR A 749 37.05 -6.04 -32.25
C THR A 749 37.02 -7.57 -32.32
N GLU A 750 36.04 -8.19 -31.63
CA GLU A 750 35.78 -9.62 -31.71
C GLU A 750 35.22 -9.99 -33.07
N TRP A 751 35.44 -11.23 -33.50
CA TRP A 751 34.98 -11.70 -34.81
C TRP A 751 33.50 -12.06 -34.79
N THR A 752 32.62 -11.06 -34.82
CA THR A 752 31.18 -11.24 -34.97
C THR A 752 30.62 -10.25 -35.99
N ALA A 753 30.09 -10.74 -37.13
CA ALA A 753 29.50 -9.86 -38.14
C ALA A 753 28.19 -10.42 -38.71
N TYR A 754 27.31 -9.54 -39.19
CA TYR A 754 25.98 -9.86 -39.73
C TYR A 754 26.08 -10.22 -41.22
N ALA A 755 26.14 -11.51 -41.52
CA ALA A 755 26.35 -12.02 -42.87
C ALA A 755 25.14 -11.78 -43.80
N VAL A 756 25.40 -11.29 -45.02
CA VAL A 756 24.36 -10.99 -46.03
C VAL A 756 24.74 -11.50 -47.41
N ARG A 757 23.75 -11.94 -48.21
CA ARG A 757 23.95 -12.49 -49.56
C ARG A 757 23.08 -11.78 -50.60
N GLY A 758 23.64 -11.64 -51.81
CA GLY A 758 23.05 -10.81 -52.86
C GLY A 758 22.04 -11.53 -53.75
N THR A 759 21.90 -12.86 -53.65
CA THR A 759 20.90 -13.61 -54.42
C THR A 759 19.64 -13.83 -53.60
N ASN A 760 18.53 -13.34 -54.15
CA ASN A 760 17.15 -13.33 -53.66
C ASN A 760 16.68 -12.02 -53.03
N GLY A 761 17.50 -10.96 -52.94
CA GLY A 761 17.03 -9.64 -52.45
C GLY A 761 16.34 -9.69 -51.08
N SER A 762 16.59 -10.77 -50.32
CA SER A 762 15.89 -11.18 -49.11
C SER A 762 16.77 -11.09 -47.86
N ASP A 763 18.09 -10.98 -48.04
CA ASP A 763 19.05 -11.02 -46.94
C ASP A 763 19.50 -9.59 -46.64
N ALA A 764 19.05 -9.10 -45.50
CA ALA A 764 19.26 -7.76 -45.01
C ALA A 764 19.47 -7.80 -43.49
N VAL A 765 20.08 -6.75 -42.97
CA VAL A 765 20.10 -6.45 -41.55
C VAL A 765 19.07 -5.37 -41.31
N VAL A 766 18.09 -5.65 -40.45
CA VAL A 766 17.04 -4.71 -40.10
C VAL A 766 17.22 -4.35 -38.63
N PHE A 767 17.16 -3.08 -38.28
CA PHE A 767 17.30 -2.66 -36.89
C PHE A 767 16.36 -1.52 -36.56
N SER A 768 15.92 -1.44 -35.31
CA SER A 768 15.03 -0.39 -34.83
C SER A 768 15.68 0.52 -33.80
N VAL A 769 15.14 1.73 -33.69
CA VAL A 769 15.40 2.65 -32.60
C VAL A 769 14.06 3.11 -32.05
N VAL A 770 13.86 2.91 -30.75
CA VAL A 770 12.68 3.34 -29.99
C VAL A 770 13.11 4.40 -28.99
N ASN A 771 12.45 5.56 -29.02
CA ASN A 771 12.74 6.65 -28.10
C ASN A 771 11.88 6.58 -26.83
N ARG A 772 12.44 6.14 -25.71
CA ARG A 772 11.82 6.14 -24.36
C ARG A 772 12.43 7.20 -23.44
N SER A 773 13.15 8.18 -23.97
CA SER A 773 13.91 9.15 -23.16
C SER A 773 13.05 10.22 -22.49
N GLY A 774 11.80 10.37 -22.92
CA GLY A 774 10.90 11.45 -22.51
C GLY A 774 11.11 12.73 -23.31
N ALA A 775 12.24 12.92 -24.01
CA ALA A 775 12.48 14.06 -24.89
C ALA A 775 12.43 13.64 -26.37
N PRO A 776 12.00 14.52 -27.30
CA PRO A 776 12.19 14.31 -28.72
C PRO A 776 13.67 14.10 -29.09
N VAL A 777 13.96 13.03 -29.81
CA VAL A 777 15.32 12.63 -30.19
C VAL A 777 15.50 12.77 -31.70
N ARG A 778 16.47 13.58 -32.10
CA ARG A 778 16.89 13.74 -33.49
C ARG A 778 17.87 12.62 -33.85
N LEU A 779 17.64 11.95 -34.97
CA LEU A 779 18.53 10.96 -35.56
C LEU A 779 19.40 11.64 -36.63
N ASP A 780 20.72 11.58 -36.47
CA ASP A 780 21.67 12.29 -37.33
C ASP A 780 22.24 11.40 -38.43
N ALA A 781 22.76 10.22 -38.08
CA ALA A 781 23.41 9.33 -39.04
C ALA A 781 23.33 7.86 -38.61
N ILE A 782 23.48 6.98 -39.61
CA ILE A 782 23.72 5.54 -39.41
C ILE A 782 25.18 5.25 -39.71
N HIS A 783 25.85 4.60 -38.77
CA HIS A 783 27.24 4.21 -38.83
C HIS A 783 27.33 2.70 -38.96
N PHE A 784 28.19 2.18 -39.80
CA PHE A 784 28.43 0.74 -39.91
C PHE A 784 29.67 0.46 -40.73
N ASP A 785 30.17 -0.77 -40.59
CA ASP A 785 31.28 -1.28 -41.37
C ASP A 785 30.76 -2.35 -42.33
N TYR A 786 31.36 -2.45 -43.51
CA TYR A 786 31.01 -3.51 -44.46
C TYR A 786 32.22 -4.08 -45.17
N ALA A 787 32.28 -5.41 -45.27
CA ALA A 787 33.25 -6.08 -46.11
C ALA A 787 32.64 -7.14 -47.01
N ARG A 788 33.17 -7.18 -48.23
CA ARG A 788 32.98 -8.29 -49.16
C ARG A 788 33.97 -9.38 -48.82
N TRP A 789 33.51 -10.61 -48.64
CA TRP A 789 34.39 -11.73 -48.27
C TRP A 789 35.13 -12.36 -49.47
N TRP A 790 34.52 -12.30 -50.67
CA TRP A 790 35.04 -12.91 -51.89
C TRP A 790 34.82 -12.01 -53.11
N ALA A 791 35.51 -12.31 -54.21
CA ALA A 791 35.38 -11.55 -55.46
C ALA A 791 33.94 -11.56 -56.02
N ASP A 792 33.19 -12.63 -55.74
CA ASP A 792 31.81 -12.81 -56.18
C ASP A 792 30.77 -12.28 -55.16
N SER A 793 31.20 -11.81 -53.99
CA SER A 793 30.32 -11.31 -52.91
C SER A 793 29.57 -10.05 -53.33
N PRO A 794 28.42 -9.75 -52.69
CA PRO A 794 27.63 -8.56 -52.98
C PRO A 794 28.51 -7.33 -52.88
N LYS A 795 28.42 -6.43 -53.86
CA LYS A 795 29.34 -5.29 -54.00
C LYS A 795 28.64 -3.94 -53.96
N ASP A 796 27.32 -3.95 -53.88
CA ASP A 796 26.51 -2.76 -53.74
C ASP A 796 25.71 -2.88 -52.44
N ILE A 797 25.63 -1.80 -51.66
CA ILE A 797 24.89 -1.73 -50.41
C ILE A 797 23.93 -0.54 -50.41
N ALA A 798 22.82 -0.65 -49.68
CA ALA A 798 21.83 0.42 -49.55
C ALA A 798 21.16 0.41 -48.17
N LEU A 799 20.89 1.61 -47.66
CA LEU A 799 20.12 1.90 -46.46
C LEU A 799 18.76 2.44 -46.85
N VAL A 800 17.72 1.89 -46.26
CA VAL A 800 16.34 2.33 -46.45
C VAL A 800 15.63 2.45 -45.10
N VAL A 801 14.68 3.35 -45.00
CA VAL A 801 13.69 3.35 -43.90
C VAL A 801 12.69 2.25 -44.21
N ASP A 802 12.61 1.23 -43.35
CA ASP A 802 11.77 0.05 -43.58
C ASP A 802 10.32 0.30 -43.16
N SER A 803 10.14 0.79 -41.92
CA SER A 803 8.86 1.20 -41.32
C SER A 803 9.11 2.12 -40.13
N GLY A 804 8.08 2.77 -39.59
CA GLY A 804 8.19 3.56 -38.36
C GLY A 804 7.39 4.84 -38.39
N ASP A 805 7.63 5.67 -37.39
CA ASP A 805 6.84 6.85 -37.05
C ASP A 805 7.43 8.17 -37.58
N LEU A 806 8.44 8.13 -38.46
CA LEU A 806 9.00 9.34 -39.06
C LEU A 806 8.00 10.02 -40.01
N ASP A 807 7.61 11.25 -39.69
CA ASP A 807 6.55 11.97 -40.37
C ASP A 807 6.90 12.25 -41.84
N GLY A 808 5.97 11.89 -42.74
CA GLY A 808 6.15 12.09 -44.17
C GLY A 808 7.20 11.19 -44.83
N VAL A 809 7.74 10.19 -44.12
CA VAL A 809 8.64 9.17 -44.67
C VAL A 809 7.83 7.90 -44.95
N THR A 810 7.77 7.47 -46.22
CA THR A 810 7.05 6.24 -46.59
C THR A 810 7.94 5.01 -46.42
N ASN A 811 7.36 3.87 -46.04
CA ASN A 811 8.07 2.58 -45.97
C ASN A 811 8.82 2.26 -47.27
N GLY A 812 10.09 1.89 -47.16
CA GLY A 812 10.99 1.64 -48.27
C GLY A 812 11.69 2.88 -48.84
N THR A 813 11.62 4.04 -48.18
CA THR A 813 12.30 5.27 -48.63
C THR A 813 13.82 5.05 -48.65
N PRO A 814 14.50 5.19 -49.80
CA PRO A 814 15.95 5.10 -49.85
C PRO A 814 16.64 6.27 -49.17
N VAL A 815 17.61 5.98 -48.30
CA VAL A 815 18.43 6.99 -47.63
C VAL A 815 19.71 7.20 -48.44
N GLN A 816 20.54 6.17 -48.55
CA GLN A 816 21.85 6.22 -49.21
C GLN A 816 22.25 4.85 -49.74
N SER A 817 23.19 4.83 -50.71
CA SER A 817 23.75 3.60 -51.27
C SER A 817 25.19 3.78 -51.73
N ALA A 818 25.95 2.68 -51.75
CA ALA A 818 27.30 2.60 -52.31
C ALA A 818 27.40 1.39 -53.25
N ALA A 819 28.27 1.48 -54.26
CA ALA A 819 28.40 0.47 -55.31
C ALA A 819 29.87 0.15 -55.60
N ASP A 820 30.10 -1.04 -56.16
CA ASP A 820 31.42 -1.53 -56.55
C ASP A 820 32.45 -1.56 -55.39
N LEU A 821 32.03 -1.92 -54.18
CA LEU A 821 32.87 -1.95 -52.99
C LEU A 821 34.06 -2.93 -53.13
N PRO A 822 35.23 -2.64 -52.52
CA PRO A 822 36.40 -3.52 -52.53
C PRO A 822 36.24 -4.80 -51.68
N ASN A 823 37.13 -5.78 -51.91
CA ASN A 823 37.14 -7.07 -51.20
C ASN A 823 38.26 -7.12 -50.16
N PHE A 824 37.88 -7.16 -48.88
CA PHE A 824 38.80 -7.22 -47.74
C PHE A 824 38.86 -8.60 -47.08
N GLY A 825 38.00 -9.54 -47.48
CA GLY A 825 37.91 -10.85 -46.85
C GLY A 825 37.00 -10.85 -45.62
N LYS A 826 37.07 -11.93 -44.83
CA LYS A 826 36.19 -12.15 -43.66
C LYS A 826 36.63 -11.40 -42.40
N THR A 827 37.90 -11.08 -42.28
CA THR A 827 38.51 -10.54 -41.05
C THR A 827 39.45 -9.42 -41.42
N GLY A 828 39.44 -8.33 -40.66
CA GLY A 828 40.34 -7.19 -40.86
C GLY A 828 39.62 -5.88 -40.61
N ASP A 829 40.14 -4.80 -41.17
CA ASP A 829 39.52 -3.48 -41.15
C ASP A 829 38.48 -3.43 -42.28
N PHE A 830 37.19 -3.37 -41.93
CA PHE A 830 36.10 -3.30 -42.92
C PHE A 830 36.00 -1.87 -43.48
N ASP A 831 35.26 -1.65 -44.57
CA ASP A 831 35.06 -0.26 -45.04
C ASP A 831 34.04 0.44 -44.13
N ASP A 832 34.40 1.61 -43.64
CA ASP A 832 33.57 2.47 -42.79
C ASP A 832 32.53 3.28 -43.58
N PHE A 833 31.32 3.37 -43.04
CA PHE A 833 30.25 4.20 -43.58
C PHE A 833 29.57 5.02 -42.49
N ASP A 834 29.47 6.34 -42.71
CA ASP A 834 28.64 7.26 -41.91
C ASP A 834 27.60 7.92 -42.83
N TRP A 835 26.40 7.37 -42.86
CA TRP A 835 25.34 7.81 -43.76
C TRP A 835 24.37 8.76 -43.04
N SER A 836 24.40 10.03 -43.47
CA SER A 836 23.57 11.09 -42.91
C SER A 836 22.08 10.87 -43.20
N LEU A 837 21.25 11.04 -42.17
CA LEU A 837 19.80 11.02 -42.26
C LEU A 837 19.22 12.39 -42.66
N SER A 838 20.05 13.43 -42.76
CA SER A 838 19.66 14.83 -43.02
C SER A 838 18.79 15.06 -44.27
N GLY A 839 18.72 14.07 -45.18
CA GLY A 839 17.90 14.11 -46.39
C GLY A 839 16.45 13.66 -46.22
N LEU A 840 16.10 13.09 -45.06
CA LEU A 840 14.73 12.67 -44.75
C LEU A 840 13.83 13.88 -44.41
N PRO A 841 12.54 13.86 -44.81
CA PRO A 841 11.54 14.85 -44.41
C PRO A 841 11.44 15.08 -42.90
N ASP A 842 11.59 14.00 -42.13
CA ASP A 842 11.61 13.99 -40.68
C ASP A 842 12.73 13.07 -40.16
N GLN A 843 13.31 13.44 -39.03
CA GLN A 843 14.43 12.80 -38.35
C GLN A 843 14.21 12.75 -36.83
N VAL A 844 13.05 13.16 -36.33
CA VAL A 844 12.80 13.28 -34.89
C VAL A 844 11.81 12.21 -34.46
N LEU A 845 12.22 11.38 -33.49
CA LEU A 845 11.30 10.49 -32.78
C LEU A 845 10.81 11.19 -31.52
N ALA A 846 9.49 11.32 -31.35
CA ALA A 846 8.87 11.68 -30.09
C ALA A 846 8.98 10.54 -29.06
N HIS A 847 8.56 10.79 -27.82
CA HIS A 847 8.54 9.75 -26.79
C HIS A 847 7.58 8.62 -27.17
N ASN A 848 8.04 7.37 -27.04
CA ASN A 848 7.41 6.11 -27.45
C ASN A 848 7.27 5.88 -28.96
N GLU A 849 7.87 6.71 -29.81
CA GLU A 849 7.95 6.46 -31.26
C GLU A 849 9.12 5.54 -31.63
N GLU A 850 8.95 4.79 -32.71
CA GLU A 850 9.91 3.82 -33.23
C GLU A 850 10.18 4.03 -34.73
N VAL A 851 11.43 3.79 -35.16
CA VAL A 851 11.75 3.63 -36.57
C VAL A 851 12.61 2.39 -36.82
N TRP A 852 12.31 1.69 -37.91
CA TRP A 852 13.06 0.56 -38.44
C TRP A 852 13.84 0.96 -39.69
N PHE A 853 15.12 0.65 -39.70
CA PHE A 853 16.01 0.79 -40.84
C PHE A 853 16.40 -0.58 -41.39
N ARG A 854 16.69 -0.63 -42.69
CA ARG A 854 17.18 -1.85 -43.35
C ARG A 854 18.44 -1.56 -44.16
N LEU A 855 19.51 -2.27 -43.82
CA LEU A 855 20.74 -2.38 -44.59
C LEU A 855 20.67 -3.61 -45.49
N SER A 856 20.88 -3.41 -46.79
CA SER A 856 20.79 -4.46 -47.79
C SER A 856 22.04 -4.51 -48.65
N ALA A 857 22.45 -5.70 -49.06
CA ALA A 857 23.58 -5.91 -49.95
C ALA A 857 23.12 -6.62 -51.23
N SER A 858 23.67 -6.21 -52.38
CA SER A 858 23.22 -6.66 -53.70
C SER A 858 24.37 -6.79 -54.71
N ASN A 859 24.05 -7.22 -55.93
CA ASN A 859 25.00 -7.37 -57.04
C ASN A 859 26.09 -8.43 -56.79
N ALA A 860 25.73 -9.55 -56.15
CA ALA A 860 26.59 -10.73 -56.04
C ALA A 860 26.63 -11.52 -57.37
N LEU A 861 27.79 -12.10 -57.70
CA LEU A 861 27.97 -12.89 -58.93
C LEU A 861 27.55 -14.35 -58.77
N THR A 862 27.48 -14.85 -57.52
CA THR A 862 27.05 -16.23 -57.23
C THR A 862 26.13 -16.29 -56.01
N ALA A 863 25.31 -17.34 -55.92
CA ALA A 863 24.24 -17.41 -54.93
C ALA A 863 24.66 -17.65 -53.47
N TRP A 864 25.94 -17.92 -53.26
CA TRP A 864 26.51 -18.28 -51.95
C TRP A 864 27.62 -17.35 -51.52
N ALA A 865 27.94 -16.34 -52.35
CA ALA A 865 28.91 -15.34 -51.97
C ALA A 865 28.26 -14.34 -51.00
N ALA A 866 28.92 -14.11 -49.87
CA ALA A 866 28.42 -13.30 -48.77
C ALA A 866 29.38 -12.13 -48.50
N GLY A 867 28.81 -11.02 -48.05
CA GLY A 867 29.54 -10.00 -47.30
C GLY A 867 29.00 -9.98 -45.88
N ALA A 868 29.44 -9.03 -45.07
CA ALA A 868 28.82 -8.78 -43.78
C ALA A 868 28.82 -7.30 -43.46
N PHE A 869 27.75 -6.87 -42.79
CA PHE A 869 27.72 -5.64 -42.02
C PHE A 869 28.26 -5.93 -40.64
N ASP A 870 28.97 -4.98 -40.06
CA ASP A 870 29.46 -5.04 -38.69
C ASP A 870 29.36 -3.65 -38.04
N ASN A 871 29.50 -3.59 -36.70
CA ASN A 871 29.54 -2.36 -35.91
C ASN A 871 28.48 -1.33 -36.35
N ILE A 872 27.20 -1.73 -36.32
CA ILE A 872 26.08 -0.88 -36.73
C ILE A 872 25.71 0.05 -35.58
N ALA A 873 25.52 1.34 -35.84
CA ALA A 873 25.09 2.31 -34.85
C ALA A 873 24.21 3.42 -35.43
N VAL A 874 23.43 4.04 -34.56
CA VAL A 874 22.66 5.26 -34.83
C VAL A 874 23.20 6.37 -33.94
N SER A 875 23.53 7.51 -34.53
CA SER A 875 23.89 8.72 -33.79
C SER A 875 22.80 9.76 -33.83
N GLY A 876 22.83 10.67 -32.86
CA GLY A 876 21.85 11.71 -32.70
C GLY A 876 21.90 12.33 -31.31
N GLY A 877 20.86 13.07 -30.94
CA GLY A 877 20.76 13.75 -29.66
C GLY A 877 19.39 14.37 -29.45
N THR A 878 19.17 15.01 -28.30
CA THR A 878 17.89 15.71 -28.06
C THR A 878 17.69 16.84 -29.08
N ALA A 879 16.50 16.90 -29.70
CA ALA A 879 16.16 17.98 -30.63
C ALA A 879 16.15 19.33 -29.88
N SER A 880 16.95 20.31 -30.31
CA SER A 880 17.41 21.45 -29.49
C SER A 880 16.38 22.57 -29.20
N THR A 881 15.08 22.26 -29.13
CA THR A 881 14.01 23.26 -28.93
C THR A 881 13.22 23.07 -27.65
N VAL A 882 13.57 22.12 -26.80
CA VAL A 882 12.72 21.71 -25.68
C VAL A 882 13.18 22.36 -24.37
N THR A 883 12.22 22.92 -23.62
CA THR A 883 12.38 23.39 -22.24
C THR A 883 12.60 22.21 -21.27
N ASP A 884 12.85 22.48 -19.99
CA ASP A 884 12.98 21.39 -19.00
C ASP A 884 11.71 20.52 -19.06
N LEU A 885 11.88 19.20 -19.22
CA LEU A 885 10.77 18.25 -19.32
C LEU A 885 10.65 17.43 -18.05
N VAL A 886 9.43 17.08 -17.67
CA VAL A 886 9.14 16.04 -16.67
C VAL A 886 8.43 14.89 -17.36
N LEU A 887 8.94 13.68 -17.17
CA LEU A 887 8.24 12.47 -17.52
C LEU A 887 7.33 12.11 -16.35
N VAL A 888 6.02 12.01 -16.61
CA VAL A 888 5.03 11.53 -15.65
C VAL A 888 4.68 10.11 -16.04
N GLU A 889 4.88 9.15 -15.14
CA GLU A 889 4.60 7.73 -15.40
C GLU A 889 3.57 7.21 -14.41
N TRP A 890 2.68 6.33 -14.86
CA TRP A 890 1.70 5.66 -14.02
C TRP A 890 1.33 4.30 -14.58
N ARG A 891 0.80 3.41 -13.75
CA ARG A 891 0.15 2.18 -14.23
C ARG A 891 -1.28 2.51 -14.65
N ALA A 892 -1.56 2.35 -15.93
CA ALA A 892 -2.89 2.55 -16.49
C ALA A 892 -3.71 1.26 -16.52
N GLU A 893 -5.01 1.42 -16.35
CA GLU A 893 -6.07 0.42 -16.37
C GLU A 893 -6.78 0.45 -17.71
N THR A 894 -7.43 -0.66 -18.05
CA THR A 894 -8.13 -0.80 -19.34
C THR A 894 -9.38 0.07 -19.36
N GLY A 895 -9.61 0.80 -20.46
CA GLY A 895 -10.90 1.47 -20.70
C GLY A 895 -11.08 2.79 -19.94
N ARG A 896 -10.06 3.26 -19.22
CA ARG A 896 -10.03 4.58 -18.57
C ARG A 896 -9.40 5.62 -19.49
N LYS A 897 -9.89 6.86 -19.41
CA LYS A 897 -9.23 8.02 -20.00
C LYS A 897 -8.38 8.71 -18.95
N TYR A 898 -7.13 8.97 -19.29
CA TYR A 898 -6.16 9.64 -18.42
C TYR A 898 -5.87 11.03 -18.95
N THR A 899 -5.92 12.04 -18.09
CA THR A 899 -5.58 13.42 -18.43
C THR A 899 -4.57 13.96 -17.44
N VAL A 900 -3.35 14.27 -17.88
CA VAL A 900 -2.44 15.09 -17.07
C VAL A 900 -2.91 16.53 -17.15
N MET A 901 -3.29 17.09 -16.02
CA MET A 901 -3.76 18.46 -15.88
C MET A 901 -2.66 19.34 -15.27
N GLU A 902 -2.58 20.60 -15.68
CA GLU A 902 -1.65 21.59 -15.17
C GLU A 902 -2.33 22.87 -14.67
N THR A 903 -1.71 23.54 -13.70
CA THR A 903 -2.08 24.89 -13.30
C THR A 903 -0.88 25.72 -12.83
N GLY A 904 -0.91 27.04 -13.07
CA GLY A 904 0.07 27.97 -12.51
C GLY A 904 -0.17 28.30 -11.03
N ASN A 905 -1.28 27.84 -10.45
CA ASN A 905 -1.65 28.11 -9.07
C ASN A 905 -2.43 26.93 -8.47
N LEU A 906 -1.81 26.27 -7.49
CA LEU A 906 -2.37 25.12 -6.76
C LEU A 906 -3.75 25.39 -6.14
N VAL A 907 -4.06 26.66 -5.85
CA VAL A 907 -5.32 27.09 -5.21
C VAL A 907 -6.38 27.53 -6.24
N SER A 908 -6.12 27.38 -7.54
CA SER A 908 -7.11 27.69 -8.56
C SER A 908 -7.89 26.44 -8.97
N ASN A 909 -9.17 26.62 -9.29
CA ASN A 909 -9.96 25.61 -9.99
C ASN A 909 -9.65 25.59 -11.50
N ASP A 910 -8.71 26.42 -11.95
CA ASP A 910 -8.32 26.59 -13.34
C ASP A 910 -7.20 25.59 -13.67
N TRP A 911 -7.57 24.31 -13.72
CA TRP A 911 -6.74 23.23 -14.23
C TRP A 911 -6.98 23.10 -15.72
N ASN A 912 -5.92 23.13 -16.52
CA ASN A 912 -5.98 22.91 -17.97
C ASN A 912 -5.40 21.54 -18.29
N ALA A 913 -5.96 20.83 -19.25
CA ALA A 913 -5.34 19.60 -19.75
C ALA A 913 -3.98 19.93 -20.39
N ALA A 914 -2.92 19.34 -19.85
CA ALA A 914 -1.59 19.35 -20.45
C ALA A 914 -1.48 18.24 -21.51
N VAL A 915 -1.94 17.02 -21.16
CA VAL A 915 -1.93 15.84 -22.04
C VAL A 915 -3.20 15.02 -21.79
N GLU A 916 -3.87 14.56 -22.84
CA GLU A 916 -4.98 13.59 -22.76
C GLU A 916 -4.60 12.30 -23.47
N MET A 917 -4.94 11.16 -22.87
CA MET A 917 -4.64 9.84 -23.39
C MET A 917 -5.77 8.85 -23.11
N ASP A 918 -6.20 8.13 -24.16
CA ASP A 918 -7.12 7.00 -24.04
C ASP A 918 -6.31 5.71 -23.99
N VAL A 919 -6.46 4.91 -22.93
CA VAL A 919 -5.67 3.69 -22.73
C VAL A 919 -6.50 2.46 -23.08
N ALA A 920 -6.12 1.79 -24.16
CA ALA A 920 -6.83 0.62 -24.69
C ALA A 920 -6.43 -0.71 -24.00
N SER A 921 -5.34 -0.74 -23.24
CA SER A 921 -4.82 -1.96 -22.59
C SER A 921 -4.01 -1.60 -21.35
N PRO A 922 -4.00 -2.45 -20.30
CA PRO A 922 -3.39 -2.11 -19.03
C PRO A 922 -1.86 -2.18 -19.13
N GLY A 923 -1.16 -1.32 -18.41
CA GLY A 923 0.32 -1.28 -18.42
C GLY A 923 0.89 0.05 -17.93
N THR A 924 2.21 0.14 -17.84
CA THR A 924 2.88 1.40 -17.51
C THR A 924 2.75 2.36 -18.69
N VAL A 925 2.23 3.55 -18.40
CA VAL A 925 2.07 4.66 -19.34
C VAL A 925 2.96 5.80 -18.88
N SER A 926 3.59 6.47 -19.82
CA SER A 926 4.46 7.61 -19.55
C SER A 926 4.20 8.73 -20.56
N VAL A 927 4.08 9.97 -20.06
CA VAL A 927 3.90 11.15 -20.92
C VAL A 927 4.86 12.28 -20.51
N PRO A 928 5.54 12.93 -21.46
CA PRO A 928 6.37 14.07 -21.17
C PRO A 928 5.53 15.35 -21.07
N VAL A 929 5.93 16.24 -20.17
CA VAL A 929 5.26 17.54 -19.94
C VAL A 929 6.29 18.66 -19.90
N GLU A 930 6.04 19.74 -20.65
CA GLU A 930 6.90 20.94 -20.72
C GLU A 930 6.84 21.78 -19.43
N LEU A 931 8.00 22.11 -18.86
CA LEU A 931 8.18 23.04 -17.74
C LEU A 931 8.60 24.43 -18.24
N ASP A 932 7.67 25.16 -18.86
CA ASP A 932 7.95 26.55 -19.28
C ASP A 932 7.98 27.54 -18.09
N SER A 933 7.44 27.12 -16.93
CA SER A 933 7.38 27.88 -15.67
C SER A 933 7.08 26.94 -14.50
N PRO A 934 7.30 27.34 -13.23
CA PRO A 934 6.81 26.55 -12.09
C PRO A 934 5.30 26.35 -12.17
N ARG A 935 4.87 25.09 -12.29
CA ARG A 935 3.46 24.69 -12.37
C ARG A 935 3.19 23.52 -11.42
N PHE A 936 1.91 23.26 -11.21
CA PHE A 936 1.42 22.09 -10.49
C PHE A 936 0.74 21.16 -11.48
N TYR A 937 0.96 19.86 -11.33
CA TYR A 937 0.40 18.82 -12.18
C TYR A 937 -0.47 17.87 -11.35
N ARG A 938 -1.48 17.27 -11.99
CA ARG A 938 -2.26 16.14 -11.44
C ARG A 938 -2.69 15.20 -12.57
N LEU A 939 -3.01 13.96 -12.26
CA LEU A 939 -3.56 12.99 -13.20
C LEU A 939 -5.07 12.84 -12.93
N ASP A 940 -5.91 13.22 -13.88
CA ASP A 940 -7.35 12.95 -13.87
C ASP A 940 -7.61 11.62 -14.56
N ILE A 941 -8.43 10.75 -13.96
CA ILE A 941 -8.82 9.44 -14.49
C ILE A 941 -10.34 9.49 -14.70
N GLN A 942 -10.84 9.16 -15.89
CA GLN A 942 -12.26 9.19 -16.27
C GLN A 942 -12.73 7.82 -16.77
#